data_AF-A0A496QKI3-F1
#
_entry.id   AF-A0A496QKI3-F1
#
_cell.length_a   1.000
_cell.length_b   1.000
_cell.length_c   1.000
_cell.angle_alpha   90.00
_cell.angle_beta   90.00
_cell.angle_gamma   90.00
#
_symmetry.space_group_name_H-M   'P 1'
#
loop_
_entity.id
_entity.type
_entity.pdbx_description
1 polymer ?
#
loop_
_entity_poly.entity_id
_entity_poly.type
_entity_poly.pdbx_seq_one_letter_code
_entity_poly.pdbx_strand_id
1 'polypeptide(L)'
;MKTSNVLQRLIVSICRSLYLLAVCLVLSLPFQFIPVSSTMGSISLPSATILGTPLAYYGPKDKSCLVDEVREGLSRRLESRGYTVLLSKDKPPESLGDVIKAGKARQVQFVFYGSISCLGEWLGLNLKLVDLEDTAGESRNLFAKGDRREMSMLLDQMETEMVKVLAAPYLVADVYVSGNRRVDTDAILQAAGTRTGDFFDPEIIASDIKNIYKTDFFNDVQVDVKESPSGRIVTFVVKEKSAIQEIKLSGNKEISEEKIREVIDLKPYTIIQEKTLQENAGKIKALYMEKGYVGTGVLALVEPVSGQAADVVFEITEGEQVRIKDIEFQGNQAFSDKELEKLLETSEKKSLWIPSWSNIVSLFKGDQAVLKQDALERDLGRIAAYYHNRGYVDAKVGRPTVRREDAWLYITIPIEEGSRYGVGQVDIEQDFFKDKEILLSKLEITQEPVFSRQILRQDILKLTDIYADEGFAYADITPRIEKDPEKKLVNITLLVNTGPGVKFERIEIVGNTRTRDKVIRRELRVKELEPFSASGFRKSTQRLNRLGYFEDVNLVPSKGSSEEYMNLKVEVKERATGTFSIGAGYSSVENLMLMGEISQRNFLGRGQTLSFKGVLGSETNRYSLNFVEPYFRDTRLSLGIEMYNWEREYDDYSKESMGGALRFGYPLNDDLSTFIKLRMDNTDMSDVSDNASTIIKDSQDIHSTRSIGTGLIYDTRDDYYNPSHGWNNKISIEYAGGILGGDSAFVKLEGGVSYYHPIWKAIIGHVRAGAGYVTEGGGGKLPIYERFFLGGIDSVRGYKYGRISPTDPTSEDDDRVGGNYMGFVQIETIFPLLKNMGLNGVIFLDMGNCWDDGNDYDNQTTRMSVGPGIRWLSPMGPLRIEWGFNINKEEGDDTSNWEFRMGGSF
;
A
#
# COMPACT_ATOMS: atom_id res chain seq x y z
N MET A 1 -58.15 37.86 -36.37
CA MET A 1 -57.48 36.89 -37.27
C MET A 1 -57.29 35.60 -36.48
N LYS A 2 -58.30 34.75 -36.26
CA LYS A 2 -58.85 33.71 -37.17
C LYS A 2 -57.83 33.14 -38.16
N THR A 3 -57.76 31.80 -38.12
CA THR A 3 -57.02 30.82 -38.95
C THR A 3 -55.51 30.69 -38.71
N SER A 4 -55.11 29.81 -37.76
CA SER A 4 -53.87 29.01 -37.87
C SER A 4 -53.79 27.84 -36.85
N ASN A 5 -54.55 27.88 -35.74
CA ASN A 5 -54.41 26.86 -34.67
C ASN A 5 -55.07 25.49 -34.92
N VAL A 6 -55.62 25.24 -36.11
CA VAL A 6 -56.26 23.96 -36.44
C VAL A 6 -55.29 23.01 -37.17
N LEU A 7 -54.33 23.54 -37.94
CA LEU A 7 -53.40 22.71 -38.71
C LEU A 7 -52.30 22.08 -37.85
N GLN A 8 -51.81 22.79 -36.83
CA GLN A 8 -50.79 22.26 -35.90
C GLN A 8 -51.34 21.18 -34.96
N ARG A 9 -52.61 21.26 -34.56
CA ARG A 9 -53.27 20.20 -33.77
C ARG A 9 -53.62 18.98 -34.64
N LEU A 10 -53.88 19.16 -35.94
CA LEU A 10 -54.08 18.05 -36.86
C LEU A 10 -52.79 17.26 -37.12
N ILE A 11 -51.64 17.94 -37.29
CA ILE A 11 -50.36 17.28 -37.58
C ILE A 11 -49.81 16.51 -36.36
N VAL A 12 -49.99 17.02 -35.14
CA VAL A 12 -49.57 16.30 -33.92
C VAL A 12 -50.48 15.09 -33.62
N SER A 13 -51.78 15.17 -33.95
CA SER A 13 -52.70 14.04 -33.83
C SER A 13 -52.45 12.98 -34.92
N ILE A 14 -52.17 13.40 -36.15
CA ILE A 14 -51.82 12.50 -37.26
C ILE A 14 -50.48 11.80 -37.00
N CYS A 15 -49.47 12.48 -36.45
CA CYS A 15 -48.19 11.83 -36.10
C CYS A 15 -48.27 10.90 -34.88
N ARG A 16 -49.11 11.19 -33.88
CA ARG A 16 -49.39 10.23 -32.78
C ARG A 16 -50.18 9.02 -33.27
N SER A 17 -51.07 9.21 -34.24
CA SER A 17 -51.84 8.13 -34.87
C SER A 17 -50.97 7.27 -35.79
N LEU A 18 -50.01 7.86 -36.51
CA LEU A 18 -49.03 7.15 -37.34
C LEU A 18 -47.96 6.43 -36.53
N TYR A 19 -47.59 6.92 -35.35
CA TYR A 19 -46.66 6.21 -34.46
C TYR A 19 -47.35 5.03 -33.74
N LEU A 20 -48.63 5.17 -33.34
CA LEU A 20 -49.41 4.02 -32.89
C LEU A 20 -49.79 3.05 -34.02
N LEU A 21 -50.03 3.52 -35.25
CA LEU A 21 -50.22 2.62 -36.39
C LEU A 21 -48.93 1.95 -36.85
N ALA A 22 -47.76 2.58 -36.72
CA ALA A 22 -46.47 1.97 -37.05
C ALA A 22 -46.00 0.98 -35.97
N VAL A 23 -46.31 1.26 -34.69
CA VAL A 23 -46.10 0.30 -33.59
C VAL A 23 -47.13 -0.84 -33.67
N CYS A 24 -48.35 -0.60 -34.15
CA CYS A 24 -49.31 -1.68 -34.43
C CYS A 24 -49.04 -2.43 -35.75
N LEU A 25 -48.47 -1.82 -36.80
CA LEU A 25 -48.11 -2.51 -38.06
C LEU A 25 -46.85 -3.38 -37.94
N VAL A 26 -45.94 -3.05 -37.01
CA VAL A 26 -44.80 -3.90 -36.66
C VAL A 26 -45.21 -5.00 -35.65
N LEU A 27 -46.37 -4.84 -34.99
CA LEU A 27 -46.98 -5.85 -34.11
C LEU A 27 -48.15 -6.63 -34.76
N SER A 28 -48.46 -6.41 -36.05
CA SER A 28 -49.55 -7.10 -36.76
C SER A 28 -49.13 -7.71 -38.11
N LEU A 29 -47.83 -7.95 -38.33
CA LEU A 29 -47.43 -8.92 -39.35
C LEU A 29 -47.80 -10.31 -38.84
N PRO A 30 -48.58 -11.10 -39.60
CA PRO A 30 -48.92 -12.45 -39.21
C PRO A 30 -47.63 -13.26 -39.26
N PHE A 31 -46.97 -13.43 -38.10
CA PHE A 31 -46.15 -14.61 -37.91
C PHE A 31 -47.12 -15.78 -38.12
N GLN A 32 -47.04 -16.39 -39.28
CA GLN A 32 -47.53 -17.74 -39.47
C GLN A 32 -46.82 -18.57 -38.38
N PHE A 33 -47.53 -18.78 -37.27
CA PHE A 33 -47.29 -19.94 -36.44
C PHE A 33 -47.51 -21.12 -37.37
N ILE A 34 -46.44 -21.59 -38.00
CA ILE A 34 -46.34 -22.99 -38.35
C ILE A 34 -46.49 -23.68 -37.00
N PRO A 35 -47.52 -24.50 -36.78
CA PRO A 35 -47.55 -25.35 -35.62
C PRO A 35 -46.41 -26.34 -35.83
N VAL A 36 -45.22 -26.03 -35.31
CA VAL A 36 -44.25 -27.07 -35.01
C VAL A 36 -44.91 -27.82 -33.87
N SER A 37 -45.54 -28.95 -34.21
CA SER A 37 -45.93 -29.89 -33.18
C SER A 37 -44.69 -30.16 -32.37
N SER A 38 -44.67 -29.70 -31.12
CA SER A 38 -43.80 -30.25 -30.10
C SER A 38 -44.29 -31.67 -29.85
N THR A 39 -43.91 -32.58 -30.75
CA THR A 39 -43.63 -33.93 -30.29
C THR A 39 -42.43 -33.76 -29.38
N MET A 40 -42.70 -33.70 -28.08
CA MET A 40 -41.70 -34.04 -27.07
C MET A 40 -41.20 -35.43 -27.44
N GLY A 41 -40.13 -35.48 -28.24
CA GLY A 41 -39.34 -36.66 -28.43
C GLY A 41 -38.63 -36.90 -27.12
N SER A 42 -39.24 -37.70 -26.26
CA SER A 42 -38.51 -38.46 -25.26
C SER A 42 -37.22 -38.96 -25.90
N ILE A 43 -36.08 -38.75 -25.24
CA ILE A 43 -34.77 -39.28 -25.60
C ILE A 43 -34.94 -40.65 -26.27
N SER A 44 -34.86 -40.67 -27.60
CA SER A 44 -34.71 -41.93 -28.30
C SER A 44 -33.22 -42.15 -28.37
N LEU A 45 -32.72 -43.10 -27.59
CA LEU A 45 -31.50 -43.84 -27.91
C LEU A 45 -31.52 -44.09 -29.43
N PRO A 46 -30.37 -44.01 -30.14
CA PRO A 46 -30.34 -44.07 -31.59
C PRO A 46 -31.14 -45.29 -32.09
N SER A 47 -32.37 -45.05 -32.56
CA SER A 47 -33.31 -46.11 -32.91
C SER A 47 -33.09 -46.48 -34.38
N ALA A 48 -31.84 -46.85 -34.70
CA ALA A 48 -31.51 -47.27 -36.04
C ALA A 48 -31.94 -48.72 -36.24
N THR A 49 -32.48 -49.03 -37.42
CA THR A 49 -32.74 -50.41 -37.81
C THR A 49 -31.50 -50.97 -38.52
N ILE A 50 -30.97 -52.08 -38.03
CA ILE A 50 -29.74 -52.70 -38.48
C ILE A 50 -30.06 -54.05 -39.11
N LEU A 51 -29.60 -54.31 -40.32
CA LEU A 51 -29.65 -55.65 -40.92
C LEU A 51 -28.36 -56.42 -40.64
N GLY A 52 -28.45 -57.49 -39.88
CA GLY A 52 -27.37 -58.46 -39.71
C GLY A 52 -27.42 -59.53 -40.79
N THR A 53 -26.49 -59.49 -41.74
CA THR A 53 -26.39 -60.51 -42.79
C THR A 53 -25.65 -61.77 -42.29
N PRO A 54 -25.85 -62.94 -42.91
CA PRO A 54 -25.05 -64.13 -42.58
C PRO A 54 -23.57 -63.88 -42.80
N LEU A 55 -22.77 -64.34 -41.84
CA LEU A 55 -21.32 -64.17 -41.86
C LEU A 55 -20.67 -65.36 -42.55
N ALA A 56 -19.67 -65.11 -43.39
CA ALA A 56 -18.85 -66.17 -43.97
C ALA A 56 -18.02 -66.85 -42.86
N TYR A 57 -17.88 -68.17 -42.91
CA TYR A 57 -17.16 -68.93 -41.90
C TYR A 57 -15.92 -69.60 -42.50
N TYR A 58 -14.77 -69.34 -41.90
CA TYR A 58 -13.48 -69.91 -42.27
C TYR A 58 -12.90 -70.70 -41.10
N GLY A 59 -13.14 -72.01 -41.07
CA GLY A 59 -12.70 -72.91 -40.01
C GLY A 59 -13.18 -74.35 -40.18
N PRO A 60 -12.97 -75.22 -39.17
CA PRO A 60 -13.43 -76.61 -39.20
C PRO A 60 -14.95 -76.75 -39.41
N LYS A 61 -15.38 -77.64 -40.32
CA LYS A 61 -16.79 -77.78 -40.76
C LYS A 61 -17.75 -78.15 -39.62
N ASP A 62 -17.26 -78.83 -38.59
CA ASP A 62 -18.00 -79.24 -37.38
C ASP A 62 -18.35 -78.06 -36.46
N LYS A 63 -17.77 -76.87 -36.69
CA LYS A 63 -17.94 -75.68 -35.85
C LYS A 63 -18.70 -74.54 -36.56
N SER A 64 -19.39 -74.79 -37.68
CA SER A 64 -20.13 -73.77 -38.43
C SER A 64 -21.31 -73.14 -37.66
N CYS A 65 -21.80 -73.79 -36.59
CA CYS A 65 -22.84 -73.24 -35.72
C CYS A 65 -22.43 -71.95 -34.99
N LEU A 66 -21.12 -71.66 -34.91
CA LEU A 66 -20.59 -70.42 -34.31
C LEU A 66 -21.06 -69.15 -35.03
N VAL A 67 -21.45 -69.25 -36.31
CA VAL A 67 -21.97 -68.12 -37.08
C VAL A 67 -23.26 -67.58 -36.49
N ASP A 68 -24.19 -68.48 -36.16
CA ASP A 68 -25.48 -68.08 -35.62
C ASP A 68 -25.32 -67.60 -34.17
N GLU A 69 -24.44 -68.24 -33.38
CA GLU A 69 -24.12 -67.82 -32.00
C GLU A 69 -23.56 -66.38 -31.95
N VAL A 70 -22.64 -66.02 -32.85
CA VAL A 70 -22.08 -64.66 -32.94
C VAL A 70 -23.13 -63.66 -33.43
N ARG A 71 -23.91 -64.00 -34.47
CA ARG A 71 -24.92 -63.08 -35.02
C ARG A 71 -26.04 -62.79 -34.02
N GLU A 72 -26.57 -63.82 -33.36
CA GLU A 72 -27.58 -63.66 -32.32
C GLU A 72 -27.00 -62.98 -31.07
N GLY A 73 -25.73 -63.25 -30.75
CA GLY A 73 -25.02 -62.64 -29.64
C GLY A 73 -24.78 -61.13 -29.81
N LEU A 74 -24.49 -60.68 -31.04
CA LEU A 74 -24.41 -59.26 -31.40
C LEU A 74 -25.79 -58.61 -31.50
N SER A 75 -26.78 -59.31 -32.07
CA SER A 75 -28.17 -58.83 -32.14
C SER A 75 -28.69 -58.45 -30.76
N ARG A 76 -28.59 -59.37 -29.79
CA ARG A 76 -29.04 -59.16 -28.41
C ARG A 76 -28.35 -57.98 -27.73
N ARG A 77 -27.05 -57.77 -27.97
CA ARG A 77 -26.30 -56.65 -27.41
C ARG A 77 -26.71 -55.31 -28.01
N LEU A 78 -26.83 -55.23 -29.34
CA LEU A 78 -27.29 -54.03 -30.03
C LEU A 78 -28.75 -53.71 -29.67
N GLU A 79 -29.61 -54.72 -29.57
CA GLU A 79 -30.99 -54.57 -29.07
C GLU A 79 -31.02 -54.04 -27.63
N SER A 80 -30.13 -54.51 -26.76
CA SER A 80 -30.02 -54.00 -25.39
C SER A 80 -29.58 -52.52 -25.32
N ARG A 81 -28.99 -51.99 -26.41
CA ARG A 81 -28.62 -50.58 -26.58
C ARG A 81 -29.72 -49.74 -27.27
N GLY A 82 -30.85 -50.34 -27.61
CA GLY A 82 -31.99 -49.66 -28.23
C GLY A 82 -32.05 -49.72 -29.77
N TYR A 83 -31.14 -50.45 -30.43
CA TYR A 83 -31.18 -50.65 -31.87
C TYR A 83 -32.17 -51.76 -32.25
N THR A 84 -32.83 -51.66 -33.40
CA THR A 84 -33.68 -52.74 -33.92
C THR A 84 -32.87 -53.59 -34.89
N VAL A 85 -32.56 -54.85 -34.55
CA VAL A 85 -31.75 -55.72 -35.41
C VAL A 85 -32.61 -56.74 -36.14
N LEU A 86 -32.52 -56.76 -37.47
CA LEU A 86 -33.14 -57.75 -38.34
C LEU A 86 -32.08 -58.73 -38.82
N LEU A 87 -32.24 -60.03 -38.58
CA LEU A 87 -31.30 -61.05 -39.07
C LEU A 87 -31.80 -61.66 -40.38
N SER A 88 -31.01 -61.53 -41.46
CA SER A 88 -31.35 -62.14 -42.76
C SER A 88 -31.06 -63.65 -42.79
N LYS A 89 -31.92 -64.42 -43.47
CA LYS A 89 -31.72 -65.85 -43.79
C LYS A 89 -31.17 -66.08 -45.20
N ASP A 90 -30.85 -65.02 -45.93
CA ASP A 90 -30.30 -65.10 -47.29
C ASP A 90 -28.89 -65.71 -47.26
N LYS A 91 -28.24 -65.93 -48.43
CA LYS A 91 -26.83 -66.32 -48.45
C LYS A 91 -25.92 -65.15 -48.02
N PRO A 92 -24.70 -65.41 -47.49
CA PRO A 92 -23.74 -64.34 -47.21
C PRO A 92 -23.52 -63.47 -48.44
N PRO A 93 -23.56 -62.14 -48.32
CA PRO A 93 -23.38 -61.25 -49.47
C PRO A 93 -21.96 -61.36 -50.03
N GLU A 94 -21.82 -61.48 -51.36
CA GLU A 94 -20.54 -61.63 -52.04
C GLU A 94 -19.93 -60.28 -52.45
N SER A 95 -20.76 -59.23 -52.57
CA SER A 95 -20.32 -57.88 -52.91
C SER A 95 -21.01 -56.79 -52.07
N LEU A 96 -20.41 -55.60 -52.00
CA LEU A 96 -21.03 -54.41 -51.37
C LEU A 96 -22.36 -54.04 -52.05
N GLY A 97 -22.49 -54.30 -53.35
CA GLY A 97 -23.74 -54.10 -54.09
C GLY A 97 -24.88 -54.99 -53.57
N ASP A 98 -24.57 -56.23 -53.20
CA ASP A 98 -25.55 -57.17 -52.61
C ASP A 98 -25.98 -56.71 -51.21
N VAL A 99 -25.04 -56.17 -50.41
CA VAL A 99 -25.29 -55.61 -49.08
C VAL A 99 -26.25 -54.41 -49.16
N ILE A 100 -25.96 -53.45 -50.05
CA ILE A 100 -26.79 -52.25 -50.25
C ILE A 100 -28.20 -52.65 -50.74
N LYS A 101 -28.29 -53.60 -51.68
CA LYS A 101 -29.57 -54.10 -52.20
C LYS A 101 -30.39 -54.79 -51.12
N ALA A 102 -29.77 -55.65 -50.32
CA ALA A 102 -30.42 -56.38 -49.23
C ALA A 102 -30.91 -55.44 -48.12
N GLY A 103 -30.15 -54.39 -47.84
CA GLY A 103 -30.48 -53.35 -46.88
C GLY A 103 -31.65 -52.46 -47.33
N LYS A 104 -31.58 -51.91 -48.55
CA LYS A 104 -32.66 -51.07 -49.12
C LYS A 104 -33.98 -51.82 -49.26
N ALA A 105 -33.95 -53.10 -49.64
CA ALA A 105 -35.15 -53.93 -49.75
C ALA A 105 -35.88 -54.11 -48.41
N ARG A 106 -35.17 -53.97 -47.28
CA ARG A 106 -35.71 -54.13 -45.92
C ARG A 106 -35.90 -52.81 -45.18
N GLN A 107 -35.68 -51.67 -45.86
CA GLN A 107 -35.80 -50.32 -45.30
C GLN A 107 -34.99 -50.15 -44.00
N VAL A 108 -33.81 -50.78 -43.91
CA VAL A 108 -32.90 -50.62 -42.78
C VAL A 108 -31.93 -49.47 -43.03
N GLN A 109 -31.39 -48.87 -41.96
CA GLN A 109 -30.43 -47.77 -42.04
C GLN A 109 -29.00 -48.30 -42.13
N PHE A 110 -28.65 -49.29 -41.29
CA PHE A 110 -27.32 -49.90 -41.30
C PHE A 110 -27.37 -51.36 -41.71
N VAL A 111 -26.30 -51.85 -42.33
CA VAL A 111 -26.10 -53.27 -42.61
C VAL A 111 -24.74 -53.71 -42.11
N PHE A 112 -24.69 -54.75 -41.28
CA PHE A 112 -23.42 -55.41 -40.96
C PHE A 112 -23.28 -56.76 -41.70
N TYR A 113 -22.08 -56.99 -42.22
CA TYR A 113 -21.70 -58.21 -42.92
C TYR A 113 -20.23 -58.52 -42.67
N GLY A 114 -19.76 -59.71 -43.01
CA GLY A 114 -18.35 -60.04 -42.81
C GLY A 114 -18.09 -61.51 -42.64
N SER A 115 -17.05 -61.83 -41.86
CA SER A 115 -16.61 -63.19 -41.66
C SER A 115 -16.13 -63.49 -40.25
N ILE A 116 -16.21 -64.77 -39.91
CA ILE A 116 -15.68 -65.37 -38.70
C ILE A 116 -14.59 -66.36 -39.12
N SER A 117 -13.40 -66.20 -38.55
CA SER A 117 -12.29 -67.13 -38.73
C SER A 117 -12.01 -67.87 -37.43
N CYS A 118 -11.91 -69.20 -37.49
CA CYS A 118 -11.65 -70.05 -36.33
C CYS A 118 -10.35 -70.85 -36.54
N LEU A 119 -9.36 -70.65 -35.67
CA LEU A 119 -8.07 -71.35 -35.67
C LEU A 119 -7.78 -71.91 -34.28
N GLY A 120 -8.06 -73.20 -34.08
CA GLY A 120 -7.96 -73.83 -32.76
C GLY A 120 -9.01 -73.27 -31.78
N GLU A 121 -8.54 -72.67 -30.69
CA GLU A 121 -9.36 -71.95 -29.71
C GLU A 121 -9.45 -70.44 -29.98
N TRP A 122 -8.78 -69.91 -31.00
CA TRP A 122 -8.85 -68.49 -31.36
C TRP A 122 -9.96 -68.20 -32.37
N LEU A 123 -10.71 -67.13 -32.12
CA LEU A 123 -11.72 -66.57 -33.02
C LEU A 123 -11.32 -65.17 -33.46
N GLY A 124 -11.48 -64.89 -34.75
CA GLY A 124 -11.39 -63.55 -35.33
C GLY A 124 -12.71 -63.16 -35.97
N LEU A 125 -13.27 -62.03 -35.56
CA LEU A 125 -14.45 -61.40 -36.14
C LEU A 125 -13.99 -60.24 -37.03
N ASN A 126 -14.21 -60.36 -38.34
CA ASN A 126 -13.97 -59.29 -39.31
C ASN A 126 -15.31 -58.83 -39.86
N LEU A 127 -15.90 -57.80 -39.26
CA LEU A 127 -17.17 -57.25 -39.69
C LEU A 127 -16.96 -55.97 -40.49
N LYS A 128 -17.94 -55.64 -41.30
CA LYS A 128 -18.05 -54.40 -42.06
C LYS A 128 -19.44 -53.83 -41.81
N LEU A 129 -19.50 -52.56 -41.42
CA LEU A 129 -20.74 -51.82 -41.22
C LEU A 129 -20.90 -50.83 -42.37
N VAL A 130 -22.08 -50.82 -42.99
CA VAL A 130 -22.44 -49.90 -44.08
C VAL A 130 -23.63 -49.07 -43.61
N ASP A 131 -23.48 -47.76 -43.68
CA ASP A 131 -24.59 -46.81 -43.57
C ASP A 131 -25.20 -46.64 -44.96
N LEU A 132 -26.50 -46.91 -45.10
CA LEU A 132 -27.20 -46.79 -46.38
C LEU A 132 -27.66 -45.36 -46.68
N GLU A 133 -27.58 -44.46 -45.70
CA GLU A 133 -27.84 -43.02 -45.85
C GLU A 133 -26.58 -42.25 -46.23
N ASP A 134 -25.39 -42.80 -45.97
CA ASP A 134 -24.12 -42.20 -46.40
C ASP A 134 -23.94 -42.27 -47.92
N THR A 135 -23.95 -41.09 -48.55
CA THR A 135 -23.77 -40.92 -50.00
C THR A 135 -22.40 -41.37 -50.52
N ALA A 136 -21.38 -41.51 -49.67
CA ALA A 136 -20.06 -41.99 -50.05
C ALA A 136 -19.99 -43.52 -50.26
N GLY A 137 -20.93 -44.28 -49.66
CA GLY A 137 -21.03 -45.73 -49.82
C GLY A 137 -19.84 -46.53 -49.26
N GLU A 138 -19.08 -45.98 -48.31
CA GLU A 138 -17.91 -46.66 -47.73
C GLU A 138 -18.31 -47.62 -46.61
N SER A 139 -17.76 -48.84 -46.62
CA SER A 139 -17.92 -49.79 -45.52
C SER A 139 -16.87 -49.55 -44.43
N ARG A 140 -17.29 -49.41 -43.18
CA ARG A 140 -16.39 -49.33 -42.01
C ARG A 140 -15.97 -50.73 -41.56
N ASN A 141 -14.67 -51.03 -41.62
CA ASN A 141 -14.14 -52.33 -41.17
C ASN A 141 -14.00 -52.34 -39.64
N LEU A 142 -14.51 -53.39 -39.01
CA LEU A 142 -14.48 -53.63 -37.57
C LEU A 142 -13.81 -54.99 -37.31
N PHE A 143 -12.90 -55.03 -36.34
CA PHE A 143 -12.13 -56.23 -36.03
C PHE A 143 -12.10 -56.52 -34.53
N ALA A 144 -12.36 -57.78 -34.16
CA ALA A 144 -12.13 -58.26 -32.81
C ALA A 144 -11.53 -59.68 -32.85
N LYS A 145 -10.62 -60.00 -31.91
CA LYS A 145 -10.02 -61.33 -31.79
C LYS A 145 -9.95 -61.77 -30.34
N GLY A 146 -10.15 -63.06 -30.07
CA GLY A 146 -10.14 -63.58 -28.72
C GLY A 146 -10.20 -65.10 -28.63
N ASP A 147 -10.08 -65.61 -27.42
CA ASP A 147 -10.28 -67.04 -27.13
C ASP A 147 -11.79 -67.36 -27.20
N ARG A 148 -12.13 -68.49 -27.80
CA ARG A 148 -13.50 -68.98 -27.94
C ARG A 148 -14.21 -69.13 -26.59
N ARG A 149 -13.47 -69.52 -25.54
CA ARG A 149 -14.02 -69.68 -24.18
C ARG A 149 -14.48 -68.34 -23.59
N GLU A 150 -14.02 -67.23 -24.15
CA GLU A 150 -14.37 -65.86 -23.76
C GLU A 150 -15.24 -65.16 -24.83
N MET A 151 -16.09 -65.92 -25.54
CA MET A 151 -16.99 -65.41 -26.59
C MET A 151 -17.77 -64.15 -26.16
N SER A 152 -18.22 -64.09 -24.91
CA SER A 152 -18.93 -62.91 -24.40
C SER A 152 -18.09 -61.64 -24.49
N MET A 153 -16.82 -61.67 -24.05
CA MET A 153 -15.93 -60.51 -24.09
C MET A 153 -15.61 -60.10 -25.54
N LEU A 154 -15.47 -61.09 -26.43
CA LEU A 154 -15.25 -60.85 -27.87
C LEU A 154 -16.46 -60.13 -28.51
N LEU A 155 -17.67 -60.52 -28.14
CA LEU A 155 -18.90 -59.88 -28.60
C LEU A 155 -19.12 -58.50 -27.97
N ASP A 156 -18.74 -58.28 -26.71
CA ASP A 156 -18.77 -56.96 -26.05
C ASP A 156 -17.80 -55.98 -26.73
N GLN A 157 -16.61 -56.45 -27.10
CA GLN A 157 -15.64 -55.66 -27.87
C GLN A 157 -16.20 -55.26 -29.25
N MET A 158 -16.76 -56.23 -29.97
CA MET A 158 -17.34 -55.95 -31.29
C MET A 158 -18.58 -55.05 -31.22
N GLU A 159 -19.45 -55.22 -30.22
CA GLU A 159 -20.56 -54.30 -29.95
C GLU A 159 -20.05 -52.88 -29.73
N THR A 160 -19.04 -52.71 -28.88
CA THR A 160 -18.45 -51.39 -28.60
C THR A 160 -17.96 -50.70 -29.87
N GLU A 161 -17.28 -51.44 -30.75
CA GLU A 161 -16.83 -50.91 -32.04
C GLU A 161 -17.98 -50.59 -33.00
N MET A 162 -19.06 -51.40 -33.00
CA MET A 162 -20.26 -51.11 -33.79
C MET A 162 -20.99 -49.87 -33.29
N VAL A 163 -21.18 -49.73 -31.97
CA VAL A 163 -21.90 -48.59 -31.35
C VAL A 163 -21.20 -47.26 -31.62
N LYS A 164 -19.87 -47.23 -31.61
CA LYS A 164 -19.10 -46.02 -31.96
C LYS A 164 -19.43 -45.49 -33.36
N VAL A 165 -19.57 -46.38 -34.34
CA VAL A 165 -19.91 -46.00 -35.71
C VAL A 165 -21.38 -45.61 -35.83
N LEU A 166 -22.27 -46.34 -35.15
CA LEU A 166 -23.72 -46.08 -35.16
C LEU A 166 -24.10 -44.77 -34.47
N ALA A 167 -23.32 -44.30 -33.49
CA ALA A 167 -23.56 -43.05 -32.76
C ALA A 167 -22.93 -41.82 -33.43
N ALA A 168 -21.96 -42.00 -34.34
CA ALA A 168 -21.16 -40.92 -34.92
C ALA A 168 -21.98 -39.75 -35.52
N PRO A 169 -23.10 -39.96 -36.26
CA PRO A 169 -23.89 -38.84 -36.82
C PRO A 169 -24.52 -37.92 -35.77
N TYR A 170 -24.60 -38.39 -34.52
CA TYR A 170 -25.23 -37.70 -33.39
C TYR A 170 -24.22 -37.09 -32.42
N LEU A 171 -22.92 -37.20 -32.69
CA LEU A 171 -21.86 -36.69 -31.83
C LEU A 171 -21.25 -35.42 -32.39
N VAL A 172 -20.75 -34.56 -31.50
CA VAL A 172 -19.95 -33.39 -31.84
C VAL A 172 -18.52 -33.86 -32.10
N ALA A 173 -18.09 -33.77 -33.36
CA ALA A 173 -16.75 -34.19 -33.79
C ALA A 173 -15.67 -33.18 -33.39
N ASP A 174 -16.00 -31.89 -33.48
CA ASP A 174 -15.09 -30.81 -33.10
C ASP A 174 -15.84 -29.49 -32.87
N VAL A 175 -15.24 -28.58 -32.10
CA VAL A 175 -15.80 -27.26 -31.79
C VAL A 175 -14.77 -26.17 -32.10
N TYR A 176 -15.13 -25.29 -33.03
CA TYR A 176 -14.30 -24.16 -33.45
C TYR A 176 -14.95 -22.82 -33.13
N VAL A 177 -14.13 -21.78 -33.06
CA VAL A 177 -14.57 -20.39 -33.00
C VAL A 177 -13.94 -19.63 -34.15
N SER A 178 -14.72 -18.76 -34.79
CA SER A 178 -14.28 -17.93 -35.91
C SER A 178 -14.79 -16.51 -35.75
N GLY A 179 -13.99 -15.53 -36.17
CA GLY A 179 -14.33 -14.10 -36.10
C GLY A 179 -13.88 -13.39 -34.83
N ASN A 180 -13.35 -14.12 -33.84
CA ASN A 180 -12.63 -13.54 -32.71
C ASN A 180 -11.22 -13.11 -33.11
N ARG A 181 -10.76 -12.01 -32.51
CA ARG A 181 -9.43 -11.41 -32.71
C ARG A 181 -8.80 -11.01 -31.38
N ARG A 182 -9.57 -10.36 -30.51
CA ARG A 182 -9.10 -9.89 -29.19
C ARG A 182 -9.52 -10.83 -28.07
N VAL A 183 -10.66 -11.49 -28.21
CA VAL A 183 -11.12 -12.48 -27.23
C VAL A 183 -10.50 -13.83 -27.59
N ASP A 184 -9.81 -14.45 -26.63
CA ASP A 184 -9.22 -15.76 -26.82
C ASP A 184 -10.29 -16.83 -27.09
N THR A 185 -9.99 -17.74 -28.02
CA THR A 185 -10.89 -18.83 -28.41
C THR A 185 -11.30 -19.67 -27.20
N ASP A 186 -10.37 -19.98 -26.29
CA ASP A 186 -10.64 -20.78 -25.10
C ASP A 186 -11.62 -20.10 -24.14
N ALA A 187 -11.56 -18.77 -24.01
CA ALA A 187 -12.50 -18.01 -23.18
C ALA A 187 -13.94 -18.09 -23.73
N ILE A 188 -14.09 -18.12 -25.06
CA ILE A 188 -15.38 -18.29 -25.73
C ILE A 188 -15.89 -19.72 -25.55
N LEU A 189 -15.01 -20.71 -25.70
CA LEU A 189 -15.34 -22.13 -25.50
C LEU A 189 -15.69 -22.44 -24.04
N GLN A 190 -15.10 -21.75 -23.06
CA GLN A 190 -15.49 -21.86 -21.65
C GLN A 190 -16.91 -21.34 -21.38
N ALA A 191 -17.35 -20.31 -22.11
CA ALA A 191 -18.72 -19.80 -22.02
C ALA A 191 -19.75 -20.72 -22.71
N ALA A 192 -19.31 -21.53 -23.68
CA ALA A 192 -20.10 -22.60 -24.28
C ALA A 192 -20.11 -23.85 -23.40
N GLY A 193 -21.22 -24.59 -23.38
CA GLY A 193 -21.37 -25.91 -22.75
C GLY A 193 -20.99 -27.07 -23.66
N THR A 194 -21.11 -26.91 -24.98
CA THR A 194 -20.80 -27.97 -25.97
C THR A 194 -19.31 -28.33 -25.97
N ARG A 195 -18.99 -29.63 -25.90
CA ARG A 195 -17.63 -30.17 -26.00
C ARG A 195 -17.53 -31.24 -27.09
N THR A 196 -16.31 -31.46 -27.56
CA THR A 196 -15.99 -32.56 -28.47
C THR A 196 -16.32 -33.91 -27.82
N GLY A 197 -17.10 -34.74 -28.50
CA GLY A 197 -17.57 -36.03 -28.01
C GLY A 197 -18.96 -36.01 -27.37
N ASP A 198 -19.56 -34.85 -27.14
CA ASP A 198 -20.93 -34.72 -26.64
C ASP A 198 -21.95 -35.12 -27.70
N PHE A 199 -23.18 -35.44 -27.29
CA PHE A 199 -24.31 -35.54 -28.22
C PHE A 199 -24.66 -34.15 -28.75
N PHE A 200 -24.86 -34.05 -30.05
CA PHE A 200 -25.31 -32.81 -30.67
C PHE A 200 -26.77 -32.55 -30.28
N ASP A 201 -26.98 -31.52 -29.46
CA ASP A 201 -28.30 -31.08 -29.01
C ASP A 201 -28.54 -29.61 -29.40
N PRO A 202 -29.52 -29.33 -30.28
CA PRO A 202 -29.89 -27.96 -30.64
C PRO A 202 -30.27 -27.05 -29.47
N GLU A 203 -30.82 -27.59 -28.37
CA GLU A 203 -31.18 -26.79 -27.19
C GLU A 203 -29.93 -26.31 -26.43
N ILE A 204 -28.92 -27.17 -26.34
CA ILE A 204 -27.62 -26.82 -25.75
C ILE A 204 -26.94 -25.76 -26.62
N ILE A 205 -26.96 -25.91 -27.94
CA ILE A 205 -26.40 -24.92 -28.87
C ILE A 205 -27.09 -23.55 -28.73
N ALA A 206 -28.41 -23.51 -28.58
CA ALA A 206 -29.13 -22.27 -28.33
C ALA A 206 -28.76 -21.63 -26.98
N SER A 207 -28.57 -22.44 -25.94
CA SER A 207 -28.05 -21.98 -24.64
C SER A 207 -26.63 -21.42 -24.77
N ASP A 208 -25.77 -22.06 -25.56
CA ASP A 208 -24.39 -21.65 -25.79
C ASP A 208 -24.31 -20.30 -26.51
N ILE A 209 -25.10 -20.11 -27.56
CA ILE A 209 -25.23 -18.80 -28.23
C ILE A 209 -25.61 -17.72 -27.20
N LYS A 210 -26.58 -18.01 -26.34
CA LYS A 210 -27.02 -17.08 -25.30
C LYS A 210 -25.94 -16.81 -24.25
N ASN A 211 -25.17 -17.82 -23.85
CA ASN A 211 -24.11 -17.69 -22.86
C ASN A 211 -22.90 -16.90 -23.41
N ILE A 212 -22.53 -17.16 -24.67
CA ILE A 212 -21.50 -16.39 -25.38
C ILE A 212 -21.97 -14.94 -25.58
N TYR A 213 -23.23 -14.71 -25.95
CA TYR A 213 -23.75 -13.35 -26.09
C TYR A 213 -23.78 -12.58 -24.75
N LYS A 214 -24.08 -13.28 -23.65
CA LYS A 214 -24.06 -12.70 -22.29
C LYS A 214 -22.67 -12.24 -21.82
N THR A 215 -21.57 -12.67 -22.46
CA THR A 215 -20.24 -12.13 -22.12
C THR A 215 -20.07 -10.67 -22.53
N ASP A 216 -21.01 -10.14 -23.33
CA ASP A 216 -21.08 -8.75 -23.76
C ASP A 216 -19.89 -8.28 -24.62
N PHE A 217 -19.07 -9.21 -25.13
CA PHE A 217 -17.93 -8.91 -26.00
C PHE A 217 -18.28 -8.85 -27.49
N PHE A 218 -19.46 -9.34 -27.88
CA PHE A 218 -19.84 -9.55 -29.28
C PHE A 218 -21.12 -8.79 -29.63
N ASN A 219 -21.18 -8.23 -30.84
CA ASN A 219 -22.37 -7.65 -31.44
C ASN A 219 -23.32 -8.72 -31.99
N ASP A 220 -22.76 -9.85 -32.44
CA ASP A 220 -23.49 -10.94 -33.06
C ASP A 220 -22.77 -12.27 -32.78
N VAL A 221 -23.55 -13.33 -32.56
CA VAL A 221 -23.07 -14.69 -32.29
C VAL A 221 -23.94 -15.66 -33.09
N GLN A 222 -23.34 -16.34 -34.05
CA GLN A 222 -24.00 -17.33 -34.90
C GLN A 222 -23.29 -18.68 -34.75
N VAL A 223 -23.96 -19.75 -35.19
CA VAL A 223 -23.39 -21.10 -35.21
C VAL A 223 -23.54 -21.68 -36.62
N ASP A 224 -22.43 -22.15 -37.17
CA ASP A 224 -22.38 -22.93 -38.41
C ASP A 224 -22.10 -24.40 -38.06
N VAL A 225 -22.92 -25.32 -38.56
CA VAL A 225 -22.81 -26.76 -38.27
C VAL A 225 -22.56 -27.50 -39.58
N LYS A 226 -21.42 -28.19 -39.67
CA LYS A 226 -21.05 -29.00 -40.84
C LYS A 226 -21.02 -30.48 -40.49
N GLU A 227 -21.56 -31.30 -41.36
CA GLU A 227 -21.51 -32.76 -41.22
C GLU A 227 -20.13 -33.29 -41.65
N SER A 228 -19.60 -34.23 -40.87
CA SER A 228 -18.34 -34.93 -41.12
C SER A 228 -18.53 -36.43 -40.88
N PRO A 229 -17.75 -37.32 -41.53
CA PRO A 229 -17.79 -38.76 -41.26
C PRO A 229 -17.49 -39.17 -39.80
N SER A 230 -16.94 -38.25 -39.00
CA SER A 230 -16.67 -38.43 -37.57
C SER A 230 -17.72 -37.79 -36.64
N GLY A 231 -18.75 -37.13 -37.19
CA GLY A 231 -19.80 -36.41 -36.45
C GLY A 231 -20.01 -34.98 -36.93
N ARG A 232 -20.65 -34.13 -36.13
CA ARG A 232 -20.95 -32.73 -36.48
C ARG A 232 -19.84 -31.79 -36.00
N ILE A 233 -19.35 -30.93 -36.89
CA ILE A 233 -18.40 -29.86 -36.56
C ILE A 233 -19.20 -28.59 -36.27
N VAL A 234 -19.08 -28.08 -35.04
CA VAL A 234 -19.78 -26.88 -34.59
C VAL A 234 -18.82 -25.70 -34.62
N THR A 235 -19.14 -24.66 -35.38
CA THR A 235 -18.32 -23.44 -35.45
C THR A 235 -19.12 -22.23 -34.94
N PHE A 236 -18.70 -21.65 -33.82
CA PHE A 236 -19.25 -20.38 -33.34
C PHE A 236 -18.64 -19.22 -34.14
N VAL A 237 -19.47 -18.54 -34.94
CA VAL A 237 -19.08 -17.36 -35.73
C VAL A 237 -19.47 -16.11 -34.95
N VAL A 238 -18.48 -15.37 -34.46
CA VAL A 238 -18.69 -14.20 -33.61
C VAL A 238 -18.26 -12.91 -34.30
N LYS A 239 -18.99 -11.83 -34.04
CA LYS A 239 -18.61 -10.47 -34.46
C LYS A 239 -18.31 -9.64 -33.22
N GLU A 240 -17.03 -9.45 -32.90
CA GLU A 240 -16.59 -8.64 -31.77
C GLU A 240 -17.15 -7.21 -31.80
N LYS A 241 -17.39 -6.65 -30.62
CA LYS A 241 -17.66 -5.22 -30.45
C LYS A 241 -16.43 -4.39 -30.78
N SER A 242 -16.64 -3.11 -31.12
CA SER A 242 -15.55 -2.16 -31.33
C SER A 242 -14.72 -2.00 -30.06
N ALA A 243 -13.41 -1.82 -30.23
CA ALA A 243 -12.52 -1.46 -29.13
C ALA A 243 -12.40 0.06 -29.00
N ILE A 244 -12.10 0.52 -27.79
CA ILE A 244 -11.83 1.92 -27.49
C ILE A 244 -10.53 2.31 -28.20
N GLN A 245 -10.56 3.31 -29.08
CA GLN A 245 -9.35 3.89 -29.65
C GLN A 245 -8.85 5.02 -28.74
N GLU A 246 -9.70 6.01 -28.49
CA GLU A 246 -9.40 7.14 -27.63
C GLU A 246 -10.59 7.44 -26.68
N ILE A 247 -10.29 8.03 -25.53
CA ILE A 247 -11.29 8.54 -24.59
C ILE A 247 -11.19 10.07 -24.61
N LYS A 248 -12.26 10.71 -25.05
CA LYS A 248 -12.39 12.16 -25.20
C LYS A 248 -13.35 12.71 -24.15
N LEU A 249 -13.02 13.89 -23.64
CA LEU A 249 -13.83 14.62 -22.67
C LEU A 249 -14.29 15.93 -23.31
N SER A 250 -15.57 16.26 -23.15
CA SER A 250 -16.15 17.49 -23.69
C SER A 250 -17.08 18.12 -22.66
N GLY A 251 -17.07 19.45 -22.58
CA GLY A 251 -17.94 20.22 -21.68
C GLY A 251 -17.41 20.43 -20.26
N ASN A 252 -16.24 19.87 -19.91
CA ASN A 252 -15.56 20.13 -18.64
C ASN A 252 -14.83 21.49 -18.64
N LYS A 253 -15.40 22.50 -18.00
CA LYS A 253 -14.78 23.84 -17.84
C LYS A 253 -14.30 24.08 -16.42
N GLU A 254 -15.00 23.52 -15.44
CA GLU A 254 -14.76 23.78 -14.02
C GLU A 254 -13.76 22.79 -13.39
N ILE A 255 -13.64 21.57 -13.94
CA ILE A 255 -12.69 20.54 -13.50
C ILE A 255 -11.72 20.22 -14.64
N SER A 256 -10.41 20.23 -14.34
CA SER A 256 -9.38 19.92 -15.34
C SER A 256 -9.49 18.49 -15.84
N GLU A 257 -9.12 18.30 -17.11
CA GLU A 257 -9.19 16.99 -17.77
C GLU A 257 -8.36 15.93 -17.04
N GLU A 258 -7.16 16.30 -16.54
CA GLU A 258 -6.29 15.38 -15.79
C GLU A 258 -7.01 14.80 -14.57
N LYS A 259 -7.77 15.63 -13.84
CA LYS A 259 -8.47 15.20 -12.64
C LYS A 259 -9.64 14.27 -12.94
N ILE A 260 -10.31 14.47 -14.07
CA ILE A 260 -11.38 13.59 -14.53
C ILE A 260 -10.78 12.25 -14.99
N ARG A 261 -9.62 12.27 -15.64
CA ARG A 261 -8.93 11.04 -16.07
C ARG A 261 -8.50 10.16 -14.91
N GLU A 262 -8.20 10.71 -13.73
CA GLU A 262 -7.86 9.92 -12.52
C GLU A 262 -9.00 9.02 -12.03
N VAL A 263 -10.26 9.38 -12.27
CA VAL A 263 -11.43 8.60 -11.83
C VAL A 263 -11.95 7.63 -12.89
N ILE A 264 -11.49 7.77 -14.13
CA ILE A 264 -11.85 6.89 -15.25
C ILE A 264 -10.98 5.63 -15.19
N ASP A 265 -11.58 4.44 -15.14
CA ASP A 265 -10.87 3.16 -15.17
C ASP A 265 -10.88 2.47 -16.55
N LEU A 266 -11.47 3.13 -17.56
CA LEU A 266 -11.40 2.71 -18.95
C LEU A 266 -10.00 2.90 -19.51
N LYS A 267 -9.54 1.91 -20.28
CA LYS A 267 -8.23 1.95 -20.96
C LYS A 267 -8.42 1.94 -22.48
N PRO A 268 -7.55 2.63 -23.24
CA PRO A 268 -7.48 2.42 -24.67
C PRO A 268 -7.27 0.94 -25.02
N TYR A 269 -7.77 0.53 -26.18
CA TYR A 269 -7.70 -0.81 -26.77
C TYR A 269 -8.53 -1.91 -26.08
N THR A 270 -9.36 -1.58 -25.08
CA THR A 270 -10.32 -2.52 -24.48
C THR A 270 -11.64 -2.57 -25.25
N ILE A 271 -12.38 -3.68 -25.13
CA ILE A 271 -13.69 -3.86 -25.78
C ILE A 271 -14.72 -2.93 -25.12
N ILE A 272 -15.56 -2.28 -25.93
CA ILE A 272 -16.60 -1.37 -25.44
C ILE A 272 -17.78 -2.18 -24.86
N GLN A 273 -18.07 -1.92 -23.59
CA GLN A 273 -19.21 -2.48 -22.86
C GLN A 273 -20.06 -1.35 -22.30
N GLU A 274 -21.37 -1.38 -22.56
CA GLU A 274 -22.30 -0.30 -22.17
C GLU A 274 -22.30 -0.09 -20.65
N LYS A 275 -22.26 -1.19 -19.89
CA LYS A 275 -22.23 -1.15 -18.43
C LYS A 275 -21.03 -0.35 -17.91
N THR A 276 -19.85 -0.61 -18.44
CA THR A 276 -18.60 0.04 -18.03
C THR A 276 -18.59 1.52 -18.40
N LEU A 277 -19.18 1.89 -19.55
CA LEU A 277 -19.37 3.30 -19.94
C LEU A 277 -20.27 4.05 -18.96
N GLN A 278 -21.40 3.46 -18.58
CA GLN A 278 -22.33 4.06 -17.62
C GLN A 278 -21.73 4.16 -16.21
N GLU A 279 -20.98 3.15 -15.78
CA GLU A 279 -20.25 3.19 -14.50
C GLU A 279 -19.23 4.35 -14.49
N ASN A 280 -18.48 4.54 -15.57
CA ASN A 280 -17.52 5.64 -15.70
C ASN A 280 -18.21 7.01 -15.77
N ALA A 281 -19.30 7.15 -16.51
CA ALA A 281 -20.12 8.36 -16.50
C ALA A 281 -20.62 8.67 -15.08
N GLY A 282 -21.00 7.64 -14.31
CA GLY A 282 -21.35 7.73 -12.90
C GLY A 282 -20.19 8.20 -12.02
N LYS A 283 -18.96 7.71 -12.23
CA LYS A 283 -17.76 8.15 -11.51
C LYS A 283 -17.41 9.62 -11.79
N ILE A 284 -17.50 10.05 -13.04
CA ILE A 284 -17.30 11.46 -13.43
C ILE A 284 -18.38 12.32 -12.75
N LYS A 285 -19.64 11.90 -12.80
CA LYS A 285 -20.73 12.60 -12.10
C LYS A 285 -20.50 12.68 -10.59
N ALA A 286 -20.02 11.61 -9.97
CA ALA A 286 -19.67 11.57 -8.55
C ALA A 286 -18.52 12.52 -8.21
N LEU A 287 -17.49 12.64 -9.05
CA LEU A 287 -16.41 13.62 -8.91
C LEU A 287 -16.96 15.06 -8.91
N TYR A 288 -17.85 15.39 -9.85
CA TYR A 288 -18.51 16.71 -9.88
C TYR A 288 -19.36 16.95 -8.62
N MET A 289 -20.11 15.93 -8.16
CA MET A 289 -20.87 16.02 -6.91
C MET A 289 -19.96 16.24 -5.69
N GLU A 290 -18.81 15.56 -5.63
CA GLU A 290 -17.82 15.74 -4.56
C GLU A 290 -17.24 17.16 -4.53
N LYS A 291 -17.18 17.82 -5.70
CA LYS A 291 -16.79 19.21 -5.89
C LYS A 291 -17.93 20.22 -5.71
N GLY A 292 -19.12 19.74 -5.38
CA GLY A 292 -20.29 20.55 -5.06
C GLY A 292 -21.14 20.95 -6.25
N TYR A 293 -20.89 20.39 -7.45
CA TYR A 293 -21.69 20.67 -8.64
C TYR A 293 -22.91 19.75 -8.66
N VAL A 294 -24.08 20.31 -8.38
CA VAL A 294 -25.36 19.59 -8.35
C VAL A 294 -26.09 19.78 -9.66
N GLY A 295 -26.73 18.72 -10.15
CA GLY A 295 -27.41 18.72 -11.45
C GLY A 295 -26.49 18.42 -12.64
N THR A 296 -25.24 18.04 -12.39
CA THR A 296 -24.31 17.61 -13.46
C THR A 296 -24.84 16.39 -14.20
N GLY A 297 -24.91 16.50 -15.52
CA GLY A 297 -25.21 15.40 -16.45
C GLY A 297 -23.93 14.91 -17.11
N VAL A 298 -23.77 13.61 -17.26
CA VAL A 298 -22.67 13.00 -18.01
C VAL A 298 -23.27 11.99 -18.96
N LEU A 299 -23.07 12.19 -20.26
CA LEU A 299 -23.51 11.29 -21.32
C LEU A 299 -22.29 10.62 -21.94
N ALA A 300 -22.30 9.29 -22.05
CA ALA A 300 -21.27 8.53 -22.76
C ALA A 300 -21.76 8.27 -24.19
N LEU A 301 -21.04 8.78 -25.17
CA LEU A 301 -21.29 8.59 -26.60
C LEU A 301 -20.18 7.72 -27.20
N VAL A 302 -20.56 6.84 -28.12
CA VAL A 302 -19.62 5.98 -28.85
C VAL A 302 -19.60 6.43 -30.31
N GLU A 303 -18.49 7.02 -30.74
CA GLU A 303 -18.30 7.50 -32.10
C GLU A 303 -17.48 6.50 -32.92
N PRO A 304 -18.07 5.81 -33.92
CA PRO A 304 -17.35 4.81 -34.68
C PRO A 304 -16.28 5.45 -35.57
N VAL A 305 -15.02 5.07 -35.37
CA VAL A 305 -13.89 5.48 -36.21
C VAL A 305 -13.69 4.49 -37.35
N SER A 306 -13.92 3.20 -37.08
CA SER A 306 -13.92 2.13 -38.06
C SER A 306 -14.87 1.00 -37.62
N GLY A 307 -15.05 -0.02 -38.45
CA GLY A 307 -15.84 -1.20 -38.06
C GLY A 307 -15.29 -2.00 -36.88
N GLN A 308 -14.10 -1.65 -36.36
CA GLN A 308 -13.42 -2.37 -35.27
C GLN A 308 -12.93 -1.47 -34.13
N ALA A 309 -13.06 -0.15 -34.27
CA ALA A 309 -12.58 0.84 -33.32
C ALA A 309 -13.54 2.02 -33.24
N ALA A 310 -13.78 2.51 -32.02
CA ALA A 310 -14.61 3.68 -31.77
C ALA A 310 -13.99 4.55 -30.67
N ASP A 311 -14.23 5.85 -30.76
CA ASP A 311 -13.89 6.79 -29.71
C ASP A 311 -15.02 6.84 -28.68
N VAL A 312 -14.66 6.92 -27.42
CA VAL A 312 -15.62 7.13 -26.32
C VAL A 312 -15.57 8.59 -25.93
N VAL A 313 -16.67 9.31 -26.14
CA VAL A 313 -16.81 10.72 -25.80
C VAL A 313 -17.70 10.84 -24.57
N PHE A 314 -17.16 11.36 -23.48
CA PHE A 314 -17.95 11.77 -22.32
C PHE A 314 -18.34 13.24 -22.46
N GLU A 315 -19.60 13.50 -22.79
CA GLU A 315 -20.18 14.84 -22.81
C GLU A 315 -20.69 15.21 -21.43
N ILE A 316 -20.09 16.24 -20.83
CA ILE A 316 -20.36 16.70 -19.49
C ILE A 316 -21.15 18.01 -19.58
N THR A 317 -22.36 18.00 -19.01
CA THR A 317 -23.13 19.21 -18.75
C THR A 317 -22.96 19.57 -17.28
N GLU A 318 -22.13 20.56 -17.01
CA GLU A 318 -21.81 20.98 -15.64
C GLU A 318 -23.02 21.60 -14.94
N GLY A 319 -23.26 21.15 -13.70
CA GLY A 319 -24.32 21.69 -12.85
C GLY A 319 -23.92 22.99 -12.14
N GLU A 320 -24.79 23.47 -11.25
CA GLU A 320 -24.49 24.63 -10.41
C GLU A 320 -23.69 24.21 -9.18
N GLN A 321 -22.63 24.96 -8.85
CA GLN A 321 -21.88 24.72 -7.63
C GLN A 321 -22.66 25.23 -6.41
N VAL A 322 -23.03 24.34 -5.51
CA VAL A 322 -23.66 24.68 -4.22
C VAL A 322 -22.63 24.69 -3.11
N ARG A 323 -22.78 25.63 -2.16
CA ARG A 323 -21.88 25.77 -1.01
C ARG A 323 -22.65 25.87 0.30
N ILE A 324 -22.05 25.41 1.39
CA ILE A 324 -22.62 25.50 2.73
C ILE A 324 -22.49 26.94 3.21
N LYS A 325 -23.64 27.53 3.56
CA LYS A 325 -23.72 28.89 4.08
C LYS A 325 -23.69 28.93 5.59
N ASP A 326 -24.40 28.00 6.24
CA ASP A 326 -24.62 27.99 7.68
C ASP A 326 -24.83 26.56 8.20
N ILE A 327 -24.29 26.25 9.37
CA ILE A 327 -24.46 24.99 10.09
C ILE A 327 -25.03 25.31 11.48
N GLU A 328 -26.31 25.04 11.67
CA GLU A 328 -27.02 25.29 12.91
C GLU A 328 -27.10 24.01 13.75
N PHE A 329 -26.89 24.15 15.07
CA PHE A 329 -27.12 23.07 16.02
C PHE A 329 -28.39 23.36 16.82
N GLN A 330 -29.24 22.36 16.98
CA GLN A 330 -30.50 22.52 17.70
C GLN A 330 -30.57 21.56 18.88
N GLY A 331 -30.81 22.10 20.08
CA GLY A 331 -30.96 21.33 21.31
C GLY A 331 -29.71 21.27 22.18
N ASN A 332 -28.58 21.84 21.72
CA ASN A 332 -27.40 22.05 22.55
C ASN A 332 -27.60 23.22 23.54
N GLN A 333 -27.22 23.00 24.78
CA GLN A 333 -27.26 23.95 25.90
C GLN A 333 -25.95 23.94 26.69
N ALA A 334 -25.32 22.76 26.83
CA ALA A 334 -24.07 22.59 27.53
C ALA A 334 -22.86 23.11 26.75
N PHE A 335 -22.91 23.06 25.41
CA PHE A 335 -21.85 23.54 24.53
C PHE A 335 -22.39 24.51 23.50
N SER A 336 -21.59 25.52 23.16
CA SER A 336 -21.96 26.52 22.16
C SER A 336 -21.79 26.00 20.74
N ASP A 337 -22.56 26.54 19.80
CA ASP A 337 -22.48 26.19 18.36
C ASP A 337 -21.04 26.32 17.85
N LYS A 338 -20.34 27.38 18.25
CA LYS A 338 -18.93 27.64 17.90
C LYS A 338 -17.97 26.58 18.42
N GLU A 339 -18.29 25.90 19.52
CA GLU A 339 -17.47 24.79 20.01
C GLU A 339 -17.71 23.52 19.19
N LEU A 340 -18.96 23.25 18.83
CA LEU A 340 -19.33 22.10 18.01
C LEU A 340 -18.86 22.25 16.56
N GLU A 341 -18.95 23.46 16.00
CA GLU A 341 -18.48 23.80 14.65
C GLU A 341 -16.97 23.52 14.51
N LYS A 342 -16.16 23.76 15.55
CA LYS A 342 -14.71 23.48 15.54
C LYS A 342 -14.37 22.00 15.43
N LEU A 343 -15.31 21.10 15.71
CA LEU A 343 -15.11 19.65 15.63
C LEU A 343 -15.32 19.11 14.20
N LEU A 344 -16.01 19.88 13.35
CA LEU A 344 -16.41 19.45 12.03
C LEU A 344 -15.27 19.56 11.02
N GLU A 345 -15.21 18.59 10.10
CA GLU A 345 -14.49 18.71 8.84
C GLU A 345 -15.26 19.60 7.86
N THR A 346 -16.59 19.48 7.92
CA THR A 346 -17.54 20.29 7.16
C THR A 346 -17.51 21.73 7.67
N SER A 347 -17.32 22.68 6.76
CA SER A 347 -17.15 24.09 7.11
C SER A 347 -18.11 24.99 6.34
N GLU A 348 -18.57 26.07 6.96
CA GLU A 348 -19.29 27.14 6.27
C GLU A 348 -18.37 27.97 5.37
N LYS A 349 -18.93 28.61 4.34
CA LYS A 349 -18.19 29.58 3.52
C LYS A 349 -17.96 30.86 4.33
N LYS A 350 -16.73 31.05 4.82
CA LYS A 350 -16.35 32.25 5.59
C LYS A 350 -16.29 33.48 4.68
N SER A 351 -16.91 34.58 5.14
CA SER A 351 -16.84 35.89 4.48
C SER A 351 -15.46 36.53 4.68
N LEU A 352 -14.85 36.97 3.59
CA LEU A 352 -13.43 37.39 3.47
C LEU A 352 -13.16 38.84 3.95
N TRP A 353 -13.94 39.38 4.89
CA TRP A 353 -13.91 40.82 5.23
C TRP A 353 -13.11 41.20 6.49
N ILE A 354 -12.48 40.25 7.20
CA ILE A 354 -11.65 40.56 8.38
C ILE A 354 -10.21 40.09 8.12
N PRO A 355 -9.18 40.95 8.12
CA PRO A 355 -7.81 40.50 7.97
C PRO A 355 -7.35 39.84 9.28
N SER A 356 -7.21 38.51 9.27
CA SER A 356 -6.63 37.70 10.34
C SER A 356 -5.71 36.65 9.73
N TRP A 357 -4.62 36.26 10.41
CA TRP A 357 -3.62 35.30 9.91
C TRP A 357 -4.24 33.94 9.53
N SER A 358 -5.40 33.58 10.09
CA SER A 358 -6.21 32.41 9.71
C SER A 358 -6.76 32.46 8.27
N ASN A 359 -6.97 33.66 7.73
CA ASN A 359 -7.56 33.89 6.42
C ASN A 359 -6.51 33.84 5.29
N ILE A 360 -5.22 33.92 5.63
CA ILE A 360 -4.10 33.66 4.73
C ILE A 360 -3.90 32.15 4.56
N VAL A 361 -4.10 31.37 5.62
CA VAL A 361 -4.04 29.90 5.56
C VAL A 361 -5.22 29.30 4.77
N SER A 362 -6.39 29.96 4.75
CA SER A 362 -7.55 29.51 3.96
C SER A 362 -7.37 29.69 2.44
N LEU A 363 -6.41 30.51 1.97
CA LEU A 363 -6.06 30.62 0.55
C LEU A 363 -5.35 29.37 0.01
N PHE A 364 -4.78 28.54 0.89
CA PHE A 364 -4.03 27.33 0.52
C PHE A 364 -4.76 26.01 0.84
N LYS A 365 -5.98 26.07 1.39
CA LYS A 365 -6.86 24.90 1.58
C LYS A 365 -7.89 24.86 0.46
N GLY A 366 -7.80 23.86 -0.43
CA GLY A 366 -8.75 23.69 -1.53
C GLY A 366 -10.21 23.55 -1.09
N ASP A 367 -11.13 23.93 -2.00
CA ASP A 367 -12.60 23.86 -1.98
C ASP A 367 -13.27 23.74 -0.59
N GLN A 368 -13.12 24.79 0.23
CA GLN A 368 -13.88 24.91 1.47
C GLN A 368 -15.39 25.13 1.19
N ALA A 369 -16.23 24.56 2.06
CA ALA A 369 -17.68 24.69 2.07
C ALA A 369 -18.47 23.92 1.00
N VAL A 370 -17.92 22.83 0.48
CA VAL A 370 -18.70 21.84 -0.28
C VAL A 370 -19.21 20.74 0.67
N LEU A 371 -20.49 20.37 0.54
CA LEU A 371 -21.07 19.29 1.32
C LEU A 371 -20.59 17.92 0.81
N LYS A 372 -19.83 17.20 1.64
CA LYS A 372 -19.50 15.79 1.44
C LYS A 372 -20.27 14.94 2.43
N GLN A 373 -21.12 14.04 1.94
CA GLN A 373 -22.00 13.23 2.78
C GLN A 373 -21.22 12.40 3.81
N ASP A 374 -20.17 11.71 3.37
CA ASP A 374 -19.33 10.89 4.27
C ASP A 374 -18.61 11.74 5.33
N ALA A 375 -18.23 12.98 5.00
CA ALA A 375 -17.62 13.89 5.96
C ALA A 375 -18.65 14.33 7.01
N LEU A 376 -19.86 14.68 6.58
CA LEU A 376 -20.95 15.04 7.49
C LEU A 376 -21.30 13.88 8.43
N GLU A 377 -21.38 12.64 7.94
CA GLU A 377 -21.63 11.47 8.81
C GLU A 377 -20.52 11.26 9.86
N ARG A 378 -19.25 11.41 9.47
CA ARG A 378 -18.13 11.40 10.41
C ARG A 378 -18.23 12.53 11.44
N ASP A 379 -18.64 13.72 11.00
CA ASP A 379 -18.81 14.89 11.84
C ASP A 379 -19.90 14.68 12.91
N LEU A 380 -21.04 14.06 12.57
CA LEU A 380 -22.06 13.66 13.55
C LEU A 380 -21.47 12.72 14.61
N GLY A 381 -20.65 11.76 14.19
CA GLY A 381 -19.93 10.86 15.09
C GLY A 381 -18.94 11.59 16.01
N ARG A 382 -18.25 12.62 15.51
CA ARG A 382 -17.33 13.46 16.32
C ARG A 382 -18.09 14.28 17.36
N ILE A 383 -19.24 14.85 17.00
CA ILE A 383 -20.12 15.54 17.96
C ILE A 383 -20.57 14.55 19.05
N ALA A 384 -21.11 13.39 18.66
CA ALA A 384 -21.56 12.39 19.63
C ALA A 384 -20.42 11.95 20.56
N ALA A 385 -19.23 11.69 20.01
CA ALA A 385 -18.04 11.37 20.81
C ALA A 385 -17.64 12.51 21.75
N TYR A 386 -17.71 13.77 21.30
CA TYR A 386 -17.37 14.94 22.12
C TYR A 386 -18.25 15.07 23.37
N TYR A 387 -19.55 14.79 23.23
CA TYR A 387 -20.50 14.71 24.35
C TYR A 387 -20.22 13.51 25.26
N HIS A 388 -20.07 12.31 24.69
CA HIS A 388 -19.78 11.09 25.45
C HIS A 388 -18.45 11.13 26.22
N ASN A 389 -17.47 11.88 25.73
CA ASN A 389 -16.18 12.09 26.39
C ASN A 389 -16.25 13.09 27.56
N ARG A 390 -17.40 13.74 27.77
CA ARG A 390 -17.62 14.75 28.83
C ARG A 390 -18.77 14.39 29.78
N GLY A 391 -19.16 13.11 29.81
CA GLY A 391 -20.15 12.58 30.75
C GLY A 391 -21.56 12.50 30.21
N TYR A 392 -21.83 12.96 28.99
CA TYR A 392 -23.17 12.89 28.39
C TYR A 392 -23.37 11.53 27.71
N VAL A 393 -23.60 10.49 28.52
CA VAL A 393 -23.71 9.09 28.05
C VAL A 393 -24.92 8.88 27.15
N ASP A 394 -25.99 9.62 27.41
CA ASP A 394 -27.27 9.54 26.70
C ASP A 394 -27.37 10.50 25.51
N ALA A 395 -26.27 11.21 25.19
CA ALA A 395 -26.26 12.15 24.08
C ALA A 395 -26.56 11.46 22.75
N LYS A 396 -27.49 12.02 21.98
CA LYS A 396 -27.83 11.56 20.63
C LYS A 396 -27.72 12.71 19.65
N VAL A 397 -27.04 12.46 18.55
CA VAL A 397 -26.98 13.38 17.42
C VAL A 397 -27.88 12.79 16.34
N GLY A 398 -28.97 13.51 16.03
CA GLY A 398 -29.94 13.07 15.04
C GLY A 398 -29.45 13.29 13.61
N ARG A 399 -30.26 12.83 12.64
CA ARG A 399 -29.93 13.03 11.22
C ARG A 399 -30.05 14.51 10.86
N PRO A 400 -29.05 15.09 10.17
CA PRO A 400 -29.09 16.50 9.78
C PRO A 400 -30.15 16.73 8.70
N THR A 401 -30.82 17.87 8.77
CA THR A 401 -31.69 18.36 7.70
C THR A 401 -30.90 19.34 6.84
N VAL A 402 -30.95 19.15 5.51
CA VAL A 402 -30.25 20.01 4.54
C VAL A 402 -31.30 20.76 3.73
N ARG A 403 -31.30 22.08 3.86
CA ARG A 403 -32.17 22.97 3.08
C ARG A 403 -31.34 23.69 2.03
N ARG A 404 -31.79 23.66 0.77
CA ARG A 404 -31.17 24.40 -0.34
C ARG A 404 -31.96 25.67 -0.63
N GLU A 405 -31.26 26.80 -0.71
CA GLU A 405 -31.76 28.05 -1.28
C GLU A 405 -30.75 28.55 -2.32
N ASP A 406 -31.16 28.60 -3.60
CA ASP A 406 -30.29 28.96 -4.72
C ASP A 406 -28.99 28.12 -4.76
N ALA A 407 -27.83 28.79 -4.68
CA ALA A 407 -26.49 28.20 -4.64
C ALA A 407 -25.99 27.89 -3.21
N TRP A 408 -26.87 27.98 -2.20
CA TRP A 408 -26.53 27.84 -0.79
C TRP A 408 -27.23 26.67 -0.12
N LEU A 409 -26.50 25.96 0.75
CA LEU A 409 -26.99 24.91 1.62
C LEU A 409 -26.97 25.38 3.08
N TYR A 410 -28.04 25.11 3.81
CA TYR A 410 -28.16 25.30 5.25
C TYR A 410 -28.32 23.93 5.89
N ILE A 411 -27.49 23.61 6.86
CA ILE A 411 -27.48 22.30 7.53
C ILE A 411 -27.92 22.51 8.98
N THR A 412 -28.93 21.78 9.42
CA THR A 412 -29.38 21.81 10.82
C THR A 412 -29.15 20.44 11.45
N ILE A 413 -28.37 20.40 12.53
CA ILE A 413 -28.00 19.18 13.26
C ILE A 413 -28.78 19.14 14.59
N PRO A 414 -29.79 18.27 14.73
CA PRO A 414 -30.51 18.11 16.00
C PRO A 414 -29.68 17.30 17.01
N ILE A 415 -29.63 17.76 18.25
CA ILE A 415 -28.88 17.17 19.37
C ILE A 415 -29.79 17.02 20.58
N GLU A 416 -29.83 15.82 21.14
CA GLU A 416 -30.39 15.55 22.48
C GLU A 416 -29.21 15.32 23.42
N GLU A 417 -28.86 16.27 24.30
CA GLU A 417 -27.64 16.17 25.13
C GLU A 417 -27.73 15.09 26.21
N GLY A 418 -28.91 14.89 26.80
CA GLY A 418 -29.09 14.03 27.96
C GLY A 418 -28.46 14.60 29.25
N SER A 419 -28.45 13.79 30.32
CA SER A 419 -27.81 14.18 31.58
C SER A 419 -26.30 13.93 31.57
N ARG A 420 -25.56 14.78 32.28
CA ARG A 420 -24.12 14.57 32.53
C ARG A 420 -23.92 13.65 33.74
N TYR A 421 -23.16 12.58 33.54
CA TYR A 421 -22.85 11.58 34.56
C TYR A 421 -21.38 11.64 35.00
N GLY A 422 -21.16 11.46 36.31
CA GLY A 422 -19.87 11.21 36.93
C GLY A 422 -19.44 9.75 36.83
N VAL A 423 -18.17 9.47 37.17
CA VAL A 423 -17.72 8.09 37.36
C VAL A 423 -18.16 7.60 38.74
N GLY A 424 -18.83 6.45 38.78
CA GLY A 424 -19.24 5.77 40.00
C GLY A 424 -18.22 4.71 40.43
N GLN A 425 -18.69 3.52 40.79
CA GLN A 425 -17.82 2.39 41.10
C GLN A 425 -17.20 1.81 39.82
N VAL A 426 -15.88 1.59 39.84
CA VAL A 426 -15.14 0.89 38.78
C VAL A 426 -14.62 -0.42 39.35
N ASP A 427 -14.89 -1.54 38.68
CA ASP A 427 -14.41 -2.87 39.08
C ASP A 427 -13.96 -3.68 37.86
N ILE A 428 -13.18 -4.74 38.10
CA ILE A 428 -12.66 -5.65 37.08
C ILE A 428 -13.01 -7.09 37.50
N GLU A 429 -13.75 -7.79 36.64
CA GLU A 429 -14.09 -9.21 36.83
C GLU A 429 -13.13 -10.06 36.00
N GLN A 430 -12.20 -10.76 36.68
CA GLN A 430 -11.11 -11.53 36.07
C GLN A 430 -10.56 -12.57 37.05
N ASP A 431 -9.94 -13.64 36.50
CA ASP A 431 -9.45 -14.79 37.30
C ASP A 431 -7.92 -14.99 37.28
N PHE A 432 -7.17 -14.23 36.48
CA PHE A 432 -5.73 -14.46 36.22
C PHE A 432 -4.81 -13.73 37.21
N PHE A 433 -4.98 -12.42 37.39
CA PHE A 433 -4.17 -11.61 38.30
C PHE A 433 -4.67 -11.75 39.74
N LYS A 434 -3.77 -12.00 40.68
CA LYS A 434 -4.14 -12.14 42.10
C LYS A 434 -4.58 -10.83 42.75
N ASP A 435 -4.03 -9.71 42.31
CA ASP A 435 -4.26 -8.39 42.89
C ASP A 435 -4.96 -7.49 41.87
N LYS A 436 -6.27 -7.36 42.04
CA LYS A 436 -7.11 -6.51 41.17
C LYS A 436 -6.84 -5.02 41.39
N GLU A 437 -6.35 -4.63 42.56
CA GLU A 437 -6.13 -3.22 42.89
C GLU A 437 -4.96 -2.63 42.08
N ILE A 438 -3.96 -3.45 41.78
CA ILE A 438 -2.86 -3.07 40.88
C ILE A 438 -3.36 -2.81 39.45
N LEU A 439 -4.37 -3.55 38.99
CA LEU A 439 -4.97 -3.32 37.68
C LEU A 439 -5.84 -2.06 37.69
N LEU A 440 -6.65 -1.89 38.73
CA LEU A 440 -7.49 -0.70 38.91
C LEU A 440 -6.64 0.58 38.98
N SER A 441 -5.51 0.56 39.70
CA SER A 441 -4.61 1.73 39.80
C SER A 441 -3.97 2.11 38.46
N LYS A 442 -3.98 1.22 37.45
CA LYS A 442 -3.49 1.50 36.09
C LYS A 442 -4.56 2.12 35.20
N LEU A 443 -5.84 2.12 35.58
CA LEU A 443 -6.93 2.68 34.79
C LEU A 443 -7.10 4.16 35.10
N GLU A 444 -7.08 4.99 34.08
CA GLU A 444 -7.21 6.44 34.19
C GLU A 444 -8.65 6.84 34.57
N ILE A 445 -9.66 6.09 34.12
CA ILE A 445 -11.08 6.36 34.42
C ILE A 445 -11.39 6.34 35.93
N THR A 446 -10.59 5.64 36.74
CA THR A 446 -10.76 5.58 38.20
C THR A 446 -10.46 6.91 38.90
N GLN A 447 -9.69 7.78 38.25
CA GLN A 447 -9.28 9.09 38.78
C GLN A 447 -10.12 10.24 38.20
N GLU A 448 -10.99 9.94 37.25
CA GLU A 448 -11.78 10.94 36.54
C GLU A 448 -13.08 11.28 37.28
N PRO A 449 -13.37 12.57 37.52
CA PRO A 449 -14.62 12.97 38.17
C PRO A 449 -15.84 12.81 37.24
N VAL A 450 -15.63 12.75 35.92
CA VAL A 450 -16.68 12.73 34.90
C VAL A 450 -16.45 11.57 33.95
N PHE A 451 -17.51 10.85 33.60
CA PHE A 451 -17.39 9.72 32.68
C PHE A 451 -16.87 10.18 31.31
N SER A 452 -15.84 9.51 30.81
CA SER A 452 -15.31 9.73 29.47
C SER A 452 -15.20 8.42 28.70
N ARG A 453 -15.95 8.32 27.60
CA ARG A 453 -15.90 7.15 26.72
C ARG A 453 -14.52 6.93 26.10
N GLN A 454 -13.79 8.02 25.81
CA GLN A 454 -12.43 7.95 25.29
C GLN A 454 -11.46 7.34 26.30
N ILE A 455 -11.49 7.81 27.55
CA ILE A 455 -10.62 7.29 28.62
C ILE A 455 -10.96 5.82 28.89
N LEU A 456 -12.24 5.47 29.02
CA LEU A 456 -12.67 4.08 29.15
C LEU A 456 -12.14 3.19 28.01
N ARG A 457 -12.23 3.66 26.76
CA ARG A 457 -11.70 2.91 25.61
C ARG A 457 -10.18 2.75 25.67
N GLN A 458 -9.45 3.78 26.10
CA GLN A 458 -8.00 3.73 26.28
C GLN A 458 -7.62 2.74 27.38
N ASP A 459 -8.36 2.73 28.50
CA ASP A 459 -8.19 1.79 29.60
C ASP A 459 -8.48 0.35 29.19
N ILE A 460 -9.55 0.11 28.41
CA ILE A 460 -9.84 -1.21 27.83
C ILE A 460 -8.66 -1.68 26.98
N LEU A 461 -8.16 -0.85 26.06
CA LEU A 461 -7.00 -1.20 25.23
C LEU A 461 -5.74 -1.45 26.06
N LYS A 462 -5.51 -0.65 27.10
CA LYS A 462 -4.38 -0.81 28.02
C LYS A 462 -4.46 -2.12 28.81
N LEU A 463 -5.65 -2.48 29.29
CA LEU A 463 -5.88 -3.79 29.91
C LEU A 463 -5.70 -4.91 28.89
N THR A 464 -6.26 -4.80 27.68
CA THR A 464 -6.07 -5.80 26.61
C THR A 464 -4.59 -6.03 26.36
N ASP A 465 -3.80 -4.96 26.30
CA ASP A 465 -2.35 -5.04 26.15
C ASP A 465 -1.66 -5.74 27.32
N ILE A 466 -2.08 -5.46 28.57
CA ILE A 466 -1.52 -6.13 29.76
C ILE A 466 -1.76 -7.64 29.68
N TYR A 467 -2.97 -8.09 29.35
CA TYR A 467 -3.27 -9.52 29.19
C TYR A 467 -2.55 -10.11 27.98
N ALA A 468 -2.52 -9.39 26.87
CA ALA A 468 -1.83 -9.83 25.67
C ALA A 468 -0.31 -9.97 25.89
N ASP A 469 0.30 -9.16 26.74
CA ASP A 469 1.72 -9.27 27.11
C ASP A 469 2.02 -10.45 28.05
N GLU A 470 1.00 -11.00 28.71
CA GLU A 470 1.08 -12.26 29.47
C GLU A 470 0.78 -13.49 28.59
N GLY A 471 0.59 -13.31 27.27
CA GLY A 471 0.35 -14.37 26.30
C GLY A 471 -1.10 -14.54 25.84
N PHE A 472 -2.05 -13.73 26.33
CA PHE A 472 -3.46 -13.85 25.96
C PHE A 472 -3.81 -13.02 24.72
N ALA A 473 -3.43 -13.51 23.54
CA ALA A 473 -3.61 -12.79 22.27
C ALA A 473 -5.08 -12.49 21.90
N TYR A 474 -6.01 -13.28 22.43
CA TYR A 474 -7.44 -13.19 22.18
C TYR A 474 -8.23 -12.66 23.38
N ALA A 475 -7.56 -11.99 24.33
CA ALA A 475 -8.21 -11.41 25.48
C ALA A 475 -9.28 -10.39 25.04
N ASP A 476 -10.52 -10.62 25.43
CA ASP A 476 -11.65 -9.73 25.20
C ASP A 476 -12.07 -9.07 26.52
N ILE A 477 -12.16 -7.74 26.51
CA ILE A 477 -12.53 -6.95 27.67
C ILE A 477 -13.80 -6.19 27.32
N THR A 478 -14.91 -6.67 27.86
CA THR A 478 -16.23 -6.11 27.60
C THR A 478 -16.67 -5.24 28.79
N PRO A 479 -16.92 -3.93 28.59
CA PRO A 479 -17.41 -3.07 29.66
C PRO A 479 -18.91 -3.29 29.87
N ARG A 480 -19.30 -3.63 31.10
CA ARG A 480 -20.68 -3.53 31.58
C ARG A 480 -20.87 -2.16 32.23
N ILE A 481 -21.74 -1.35 31.63
CA ILE A 481 -21.99 0.03 32.05
C ILE A 481 -23.37 0.11 32.68
N GLU A 482 -23.43 0.45 33.95
CA GLU A 482 -24.68 0.59 34.72
C GLU A 482 -24.84 2.05 35.14
N LYS A 483 -25.92 2.69 34.66
CA LYS A 483 -26.22 4.09 34.98
C LYS A 483 -27.07 4.16 36.24
N ASP A 484 -26.73 5.06 37.15
CA ASP A 484 -27.57 5.50 38.27
C ASP A 484 -28.12 6.91 37.94
N PRO A 485 -29.37 7.02 37.44
CA PRO A 485 -29.96 8.30 37.06
C PRO A 485 -30.20 9.25 38.24
N GLU A 486 -30.40 8.72 39.46
CA GLU A 486 -30.66 9.54 40.64
C GLU A 486 -29.38 10.21 41.13
N LYS A 487 -28.30 9.45 41.23
CA LYS A 487 -26.98 9.98 41.65
C LYS A 487 -26.20 10.62 40.50
N LYS A 488 -26.67 10.46 39.25
CA LYS A 488 -25.96 10.87 38.03
C LYS A 488 -24.54 10.27 37.97
N LEU A 489 -24.43 8.99 38.28
CA LEU A 489 -23.17 8.25 38.25
C LEU A 489 -23.26 7.09 37.25
N VAL A 490 -22.10 6.68 36.73
CA VAL A 490 -21.96 5.51 35.86
C VAL A 490 -21.02 4.53 36.54
N ASN A 491 -21.54 3.37 36.92
CA ASN A 491 -20.75 2.26 37.42
C ASN A 491 -20.24 1.43 36.22
N ILE A 492 -18.97 1.04 36.27
CA ILE A 492 -18.27 0.36 35.18
C ILE A 492 -17.69 -0.93 35.73
N THR A 493 -18.11 -2.07 35.18
CA THR A 493 -17.48 -3.37 35.46
C THR A 493 -16.83 -3.88 34.18
N LEU A 494 -15.51 -4.05 34.20
CA LEU A 494 -14.76 -4.57 33.06
C LEU A 494 -14.69 -6.10 33.17
N LEU A 495 -15.42 -6.79 32.30
CA LEU A 495 -15.45 -8.25 32.24
C LEU A 495 -14.29 -8.73 31.37
N VAL A 496 -13.35 -9.49 31.93
CA VAL A 496 -12.20 -9.99 31.21
C VAL A 496 -12.39 -11.46 30.86
N ASN A 497 -12.40 -11.75 29.56
CA ASN A 497 -12.28 -13.11 29.06
C ASN A 497 -10.91 -13.29 28.40
N THR A 498 -10.02 -14.03 29.04
CA THR A 498 -8.63 -14.17 28.57
C THR A 498 -8.49 -15.09 27.36
N GLY A 499 -9.41 -16.03 27.16
CA GLY A 499 -9.23 -17.15 26.22
C GLY A 499 -7.99 -18.01 26.56
N PRO A 500 -7.55 -18.90 25.64
CA PRO A 500 -6.33 -19.66 25.80
C PRO A 500 -5.09 -18.78 25.65
N GLY A 501 -4.03 -19.10 26.40
CA GLY A 501 -2.71 -18.49 26.21
C GLY A 501 -2.08 -18.98 24.90
N VAL A 502 -1.41 -18.07 24.18
CA VAL A 502 -0.87 -18.31 22.84
C VAL A 502 0.63 -18.07 22.84
N LYS A 503 1.37 -18.92 22.12
CA LYS A 503 2.80 -18.77 21.84
C LYS A 503 3.04 -18.66 20.34
N PHE A 504 4.09 -17.96 19.94
CA PHE A 504 4.49 -17.95 18.53
C PHE A 504 5.13 -19.29 18.16
N GLU A 505 4.55 -20.04 17.23
CA GLU A 505 5.12 -21.31 16.78
C GLU A 505 6.25 -21.07 15.78
N ARG A 506 5.96 -20.35 14.69
CA ARG A 506 6.94 -20.00 13.66
C ARG A 506 6.82 -18.55 13.22
N ILE A 507 7.96 -17.90 13.02
CA ILE A 507 8.04 -16.57 12.41
C ILE A 507 8.63 -16.71 11.00
N GLU A 508 7.77 -16.53 10.01
CA GLU A 508 8.12 -16.56 8.59
C GLU A 508 8.33 -15.15 8.07
N ILE A 509 9.48 -14.88 7.45
CA ILE A 509 9.79 -13.58 6.83
C ILE A 509 9.75 -13.75 5.31
N VAL A 510 8.96 -12.92 4.63
CA VAL A 510 8.76 -12.99 3.17
C VAL A 510 8.87 -11.61 2.52
N GLY A 511 9.27 -11.60 1.24
CA GLY A 511 9.47 -10.39 0.44
C GLY A 511 10.86 -9.76 0.57
N ASN A 512 11.72 -10.30 1.43
CA ASN A 512 13.12 -9.89 1.61
C ASN A 512 14.04 -10.52 0.54
N THR A 513 13.96 -10.04 -0.70
CA THR A 513 14.74 -10.59 -1.83
C THR A 513 16.24 -10.26 -1.77
N ARG A 514 16.60 -9.11 -1.20
CA ARG A 514 17.98 -8.61 -1.08
C ARG A 514 18.46 -8.65 0.37
N THR A 515 17.60 -8.24 1.30
CA THR A 515 17.85 -8.14 2.72
C THR A 515 17.86 -9.53 3.35
N ARG A 516 18.91 -9.85 4.09
CA ARG A 516 19.03 -11.13 4.77
C ARG A 516 17.99 -11.24 5.88
N ASP A 517 17.38 -12.42 6.02
CA ASP A 517 16.40 -12.73 7.08
C ASP A 517 16.85 -12.22 8.46
N LYS A 518 18.11 -12.49 8.83
CA LYS A 518 18.67 -12.09 10.14
C LYS A 518 18.59 -10.59 10.43
N VAL A 519 18.60 -9.73 9.41
CA VAL A 519 18.51 -8.28 9.55
C VAL A 519 17.09 -7.87 10.00
N ILE A 520 16.08 -8.57 9.52
CA ILE A 520 14.67 -8.37 9.91
C ILE A 520 14.43 -9.05 11.26
N ARG A 521 14.85 -10.31 11.40
CA ARG A 521 14.60 -11.14 12.58
C ARG A 521 15.16 -10.52 13.86
N ARG A 522 16.33 -9.89 13.82
CA ARG A 522 16.94 -9.23 14.99
C ARG A 522 16.18 -7.99 15.49
N GLU A 523 15.34 -7.39 14.64
CA GLU A 523 14.50 -6.25 15.04
C GLU A 523 13.18 -6.68 15.70
N LEU A 524 12.80 -7.96 15.58
CA LEU A 524 11.62 -8.49 16.22
C LEU A 524 11.83 -8.54 17.74
N ARG A 525 10.85 -8.02 18.48
CA ARG A 525 10.73 -8.13 19.94
C ARG A 525 9.85 -9.30 20.38
N VAL A 526 9.39 -10.09 19.42
CA VAL A 526 8.73 -11.38 19.63
C VAL A 526 9.64 -12.49 19.11
N LYS A 527 9.62 -13.65 19.74
CA LYS A 527 10.40 -14.82 19.32
C LYS A 527 9.54 -16.06 19.25
N GLU A 528 10.00 -17.00 18.44
CA GLU A 528 9.44 -18.34 18.38
C GLU A 528 9.51 -19.00 19.77
N LEU A 529 8.45 -19.72 20.11
CA LEU A 529 8.16 -20.43 21.35
C LEU A 529 8.00 -19.55 22.61
N GLU A 530 8.09 -18.23 22.48
CA GLU A 530 7.73 -17.29 23.55
C GLU A 530 6.22 -16.98 23.52
N PRO A 531 5.61 -16.65 24.68
CA PRO A 531 4.24 -16.16 24.74
C PRO A 531 4.01 -14.97 23.81
N PHE A 532 2.79 -14.83 23.30
CA PHE A 532 2.38 -13.64 22.58
C PHE A 532 2.64 -12.38 23.42
N SER A 533 3.01 -11.28 22.74
CA SER A 533 3.12 -9.97 23.38
C SER A 533 2.69 -8.90 22.39
N ALA A 534 1.66 -8.15 22.75
CA ALA A 534 1.16 -7.04 21.95
C ALA A 534 2.18 -5.90 21.91
N SER A 535 2.85 -5.60 23.03
CA SER A 535 3.88 -4.58 23.07
C SER A 535 5.11 -4.99 22.26
N GLY A 536 5.51 -6.26 22.32
CA GLY A 536 6.54 -6.85 21.46
C GLY A 536 6.20 -6.73 19.97
N PHE A 537 4.96 -7.05 19.60
CA PHE A 537 4.49 -6.94 18.22
C PHE A 537 4.59 -5.50 17.69
N ARG A 538 4.04 -4.52 18.43
CA ARG A 538 4.10 -3.09 18.05
C ARG A 538 5.53 -2.56 17.96
N LYS A 539 6.38 -2.90 18.94
CA LYS A 539 7.80 -2.50 18.93
C LYS A 539 8.53 -3.11 17.72
N SER A 540 8.20 -4.35 17.33
CA SER A 540 8.76 -4.99 16.13
C SER A 540 8.43 -4.20 14.87
N THR A 541 7.16 -3.86 14.66
CA THR A 541 6.71 -3.05 13.52
C THR A 541 7.39 -1.69 13.49
N GLN A 542 7.46 -0.99 14.63
CA GLN A 542 8.13 0.30 14.74
C GLN A 542 9.62 0.21 14.37
N ARG A 543 10.33 -0.80 14.89
CA ARG A 543 11.76 -0.99 14.61
C ARG A 543 12.02 -1.32 13.14
N LEU A 544 11.21 -2.18 12.53
CA LEU A 544 11.31 -2.52 11.12
C LEU A 544 11.05 -1.30 10.21
N ASN A 545 10.03 -0.50 10.52
CA ASN A 545 9.78 0.75 9.79
C ASN A 545 10.93 1.74 9.95
N ARG A 546 11.50 1.84 11.16
CA ARG A 546 12.64 2.73 11.46
C ARG A 546 13.92 2.37 10.69
N LEU A 547 14.07 1.13 10.21
CA LEU A 547 15.21 0.76 9.36
C LEU A 547 15.23 1.54 8.04
N GLY A 548 14.06 1.89 7.49
CA GLY A 548 13.95 2.55 6.19
C GLY A 548 14.34 1.67 5.00
N TYR A 549 14.42 0.34 5.17
CA TYR A 549 14.74 -0.62 4.12
C TYR A 549 13.52 -1.12 3.34
N PHE A 550 12.33 -0.83 3.86
CA PHE A 550 11.05 -1.32 3.34
C PHE A 550 10.11 -0.15 3.05
N GLU A 551 9.35 -0.25 1.97
CA GLU A 551 8.20 0.61 1.68
C GLU A 551 7.05 0.29 2.63
N ASP A 552 6.75 -1.00 2.76
CA ASP A 552 5.66 -1.53 3.59
C ASP A 552 6.19 -2.66 4.48
N VAL A 553 5.76 -2.67 5.73
CA VAL A 553 5.99 -3.74 6.70
C VAL A 553 4.64 -4.16 7.27
N ASN A 554 4.23 -5.39 6.99
CA ASN A 554 2.98 -5.95 7.46
C ASN A 554 3.26 -7.21 8.29
N LEU A 555 2.77 -7.25 9.52
CA LEU A 555 2.87 -8.42 10.38
C LEU A 555 1.50 -9.08 10.43
N VAL A 556 1.40 -10.28 9.86
CA VAL A 556 0.15 -11.01 9.72
C VAL A 556 0.18 -12.23 10.64
N PRO A 557 -0.51 -12.18 11.81
CA PRO A 557 -0.69 -13.36 12.64
C PRO A 557 -1.66 -14.34 11.97
N SER A 558 -1.39 -15.63 12.09
CA SER A 558 -2.26 -16.71 11.62
C SER A 558 -2.31 -17.86 12.61
N LYS A 559 -3.35 -18.70 12.55
CA LYS A 559 -3.48 -19.84 13.47
C LYS A 559 -2.31 -20.81 13.28
N GLY A 560 -1.77 -21.29 14.40
CA GLY A 560 -0.75 -22.32 14.44
C GLY A 560 -1.32 -23.73 14.34
N SER A 561 -0.50 -24.71 14.71
CA SER A 561 -0.87 -26.14 14.76
C SER A 561 -1.95 -26.48 15.79
N SER A 562 -2.16 -25.62 16.81
CA SER A 562 -3.19 -25.76 17.83
C SER A 562 -3.70 -24.39 18.30
N GLU A 563 -4.72 -24.36 19.17
CA GLU A 563 -5.24 -23.11 19.75
C GLU A 563 -4.23 -22.39 20.68
N GLU A 564 -3.21 -23.09 21.19
CA GLU A 564 -2.12 -22.52 21.99
C GLU A 564 -0.97 -21.95 21.13
N TYR A 565 -1.04 -22.14 19.80
CA TYR A 565 0.01 -21.75 18.87
C TYR A 565 -0.48 -20.76 17.81
N MET A 566 0.36 -19.80 17.49
CA MET A 566 0.13 -18.81 16.43
C MET A 566 1.37 -18.69 15.57
N ASN A 567 1.19 -18.64 14.25
CA ASN A 567 2.26 -18.30 13.33
C ASN A 567 2.26 -16.80 13.05
N LEU A 568 3.44 -16.25 12.78
CA LEU A 568 3.60 -14.85 12.41
C LEU A 568 4.27 -14.79 11.04
N LYS A 569 3.57 -14.22 10.06
CA LYS A 569 4.16 -13.88 8.77
C LYS A 569 4.53 -12.41 8.75
N VAL A 570 5.82 -12.12 8.59
CA VAL A 570 6.38 -10.78 8.42
C VAL A 570 6.55 -10.55 6.93
N GLU A 571 5.61 -9.82 6.34
CA GLU A 571 5.61 -9.46 4.93
C GLU A 571 6.27 -8.09 4.78
N VAL A 572 7.37 -8.04 4.03
CA VAL A 572 8.07 -6.78 3.75
C VAL A 572 8.14 -6.52 2.26
N LYS A 573 7.97 -5.25 1.88
CA LYS A 573 8.22 -4.80 0.51
C LYS A 573 9.50 -3.99 0.49
N GLU A 574 10.57 -4.55 -0.07
CA GLU A 574 11.87 -3.86 -0.13
C GLU A 574 11.81 -2.62 -1.02
N ARG A 575 12.50 -1.56 -0.59
CA ARG A 575 12.66 -0.30 -1.34
C ARG A 575 14.12 -0.06 -1.73
N ALA A 576 14.32 0.90 -2.63
CA ALA A 576 15.67 1.39 -2.89
C ALA A 576 16.23 2.07 -1.63
N THR A 577 17.38 1.59 -1.19
CA THR A 577 18.09 2.08 0.00
C THR A 577 19.31 2.93 -0.32
N GLY A 578 19.69 2.96 -1.60
CA GLY A 578 20.79 3.78 -2.09
C GLY A 578 20.30 5.21 -2.28
N THR A 579 21.08 6.16 -1.80
CA THR A 579 20.80 7.59 -1.93
C THR A 579 22.00 8.28 -2.55
N PHE A 580 21.71 9.14 -3.53
CA PHE A 580 22.66 10.09 -4.06
C PHE A 580 22.12 11.48 -3.72
N SER A 581 22.92 12.25 -2.99
CA SER A 581 22.55 13.58 -2.51
C SER A 581 23.57 14.57 -3.00
N ILE A 582 23.12 15.58 -3.72
CA ILE A 582 23.91 16.77 -4.03
C ILE A 582 23.23 17.94 -3.33
N GLY A 583 24.01 18.74 -2.62
CA GLY A 583 23.57 19.98 -2.01
C GLY A 583 24.57 21.09 -2.27
N ALA A 584 24.10 22.33 -2.15
CA ALA A 584 24.94 23.50 -1.97
C ALA A 584 24.49 24.19 -0.68
N GLY A 585 25.42 24.57 0.17
CA GLY A 585 25.19 25.36 1.36
C GLY A 585 25.93 26.68 1.27
N TYR A 586 25.48 27.70 1.98
CA TYR A 586 26.25 28.91 2.21
C TYR A 586 26.26 29.18 3.71
N SER A 587 27.38 29.38 4.38
CA SER A 587 27.33 29.79 5.79
C SER A 587 28.30 30.93 6.06
N SER A 588 28.08 31.67 7.14
CA SER A 588 29.01 32.71 7.58
C SER A 588 30.36 32.18 8.03
N VAL A 589 30.47 30.86 8.25
CA VAL A 589 31.69 30.19 8.72
C VAL A 589 32.45 29.51 7.59
N GLU A 590 31.74 28.99 6.60
CA GLU A 590 32.30 28.11 5.55
C GLU A 590 32.12 28.68 4.13
N ASN A 591 31.53 29.88 4.03
CA ASN A 591 31.12 30.51 2.77
C ASN A 591 30.31 29.54 1.90
N LEU A 592 30.43 29.61 0.57
CA LEU A 592 29.74 28.71 -0.36
C LEU A 592 30.41 27.33 -0.33
N MET A 593 29.62 26.29 -0.03
CA MET A 593 30.04 24.91 -0.05
C MET A 593 29.17 24.06 -1.00
N LEU A 594 29.79 23.17 -1.75
CA LEU A 594 29.14 22.10 -2.49
C LEU A 594 29.33 20.80 -1.72
N MET A 595 28.23 20.09 -1.48
CA MET A 595 28.24 18.82 -0.76
C MET A 595 27.69 17.71 -1.66
N GLY A 596 28.38 16.59 -1.70
CA GLY A 596 27.96 15.39 -2.41
C GLY A 596 28.05 14.19 -1.48
N GLU A 597 27.01 13.37 -1.42
CA GLU A 597 27.03 12.10 -0.69
C GLU A 597 26.45 10.99 -1.56
N ILE A 598 27.17 9.88 -1.62
CA ILE A 598 26.62 8.60 -2.07
C ILE A 598 26.57 7.67 -0.87
N SER A 599 25.39 7.13 -0.58
CA SER A 599 25.16 6.31 0.60
C SER A 599 24.33 5.09 0.23
N GLN A 600 24.65 3.95 0.84
CA GLN A 600 23.89 2.71 0.70
C GLN A 600 23.57 2.17 2.10
N ARG A 601 22.33 2.41 2.56
CA ARG A 601 21.83 2.01 3.88
C ARG A 601 21.21 0.60 3.79
N ASN A 602 21.95 -0.47 4.10
CA ASN A 602 21.69 -1.90 3.81
C ASN A 602 22.58 -2.47 2.68
N PHE A 603 23.86 -2.11 2.72
CA PHE A 603 24.88 -2.61 1.80
C PHE A 603 24.89 -4.14 1.73
N LEU A 604 24.72 -4.68 0.52
CA LEU A 604 24.63 -6.11 0.22
C LEU A 604 23.57 -6.87 1.04
N GLY A 605 22.52 -6.19 1.50
CA GLY A 605 21.45 -6.80 2.28
C GLY A 605 21.83 -7.17 3.71
N ARG A 606 22.91 -6.63 4.26
CA ARG A 606 23.45 -6.97 5.59
C ARG A 606 23.02 -6.03 6.72
N GLY A 607 22.25 -4.99 6.40
CA GLY A 607 21.91 -3.91 7.33
C GLY A 607 23.10 -2.99 7.64
N GLN A 608 24.19 -3.08 6.88
CA GLN A 608 25.37 -2.22 6.99
C GLN A 608 25.16 -0.93 6.21
N THR A 609 25.73 0.17 6.68
CA THR A 609 25.73 1.44 5.94
C THR A 609 27.13 1.72 5.42
N LEU A 610 27.25 2.00 4.13
CA LEU A 610 28.47 2.51 3.51
C LEU A 610 28.14 3.85 2.87
N SER A 611 28.86 4.91 3.23
CA SER A 611 28.69 6.22 2.60
C SER A 611 30.01 6.91 2.32
N PHE A 612 30.08 7.57 1.18
CA PHE A 612 31.14 8.48 0.81
C PHE A 612 30.56 9.88 0.72
N LYS A 613 31.15 10.83 1.45
CA LYS A 613 30.71 12.23 1.49
C LYS A 613 31.89 13.14 1.15
N GLY A 614 31.68 14.04 0.20
CA GLY A 614 32.55 15.15 -0.13
C GLY A 614 31.89 16.49 0.21
N VAL A 615 32.64 17.40 0.79
CA VAL A 615 32.30 18.80 1.00
C VAL A 615 33.44 19.61 0.38
N LEU A 616 33.10 20.52 -0.53
CA LEU A 616 34.03 21.41 -1.21
C LEU A 616 33.61 22.84 -0.91
N GLY A 617 34.49 23.66 -0.37
CA GLY A 617 34.20 25.05 0.00
C GLY A 617 35.41 25.95 -0.20
N SER A 618 35.26 27.26 0.04
CA SER A 618 36.43 28.15 0.10
C SER A 618 37.22 27.94 1.39
N GLU A 619 36.53 27.71 2.52
CA GLU A 619 37.20 27.57 3.83
C GLU A 619 37.54 26.12 4.16
N THR A 620 36.68 25.16 3.79
CA THR A 620 36.84 23.74 4.14
C THR A 620 36.62 22.82 2.95
N ASN A 621 37.58 21.95 2.71
CA ASN A 621 37.44 20.78 1.83
C ASN A 621 37.50 19.51 2.68
N ARG A 622 36.49 18.64 2.60
CA ARG A 622 36.44 17.40 3.39
C ARG A 622 35.90 16.23 2.59
N TYR A 623 36.66 15.15 2.57
CA TYR A 623 36.24 13.85 2.04
C TYR A 623 36.20 12.83 3.16
N SER A 624 35.13 12.05 3.23
CA SER A 624 34.98 11.02 4.26
C SER A 624 34.33 9.76 3.69
N LEU A 625 34.89 8.61 4.05
CA LEU A 625 34.32 7.29 3.83
C LEU A 625 33.88 6.72 5.18
N ASN A 626 32.60 6.41 5.31
CA ASN A 626 31.98 5.94 6.54
C ASN A 626 31.42 4.53 6.32
N PHE A 627 31.76 3.60 7.21
CA PHE A 627 31.17 2.27 7.27
C PHE A 627 30.58 2.01 8.65
N VAL A 628 29.35 1.53 8.71
CA VAL A 628 28.64 1.21 9.96
C VAL A 628 28.06 -0.19 9.90
N GLU A 629 28.45 -1.05 10.85
CA GLU A 629 27.81 -2.32 11.17
C GLU A 629 27.04 -2.17 12.49
N PRO A 630 25.69 -2.06 12.45
CA PRO A 630 24.90 -1.80 13.65
C PRO A 630 24.87 -2.98 14.64
N TYR A 631 25.12 -4.22 14.20
CA TYR A 631 25.12 -5.40 15.05
C TYR A 631 26.37 -6.25 14.80
N PHE A 632 27.52 -5.74 15.24
CA PHE A 632 28.81 -6.39 15.11
C PHE A 632 28.79 -7.75 15.81
N ARG A 633 29.15 -8.79 15.04
CA ARG A 633 29.11 -10.21 15.45
C ARG A 633 27.73 -10.65 15.97
N ASP A 634 26.64 -10.11 15.39
CA ASP A 634 25.25 -10.40 15.77
C ASP A 634 24.93 -10.08 17.24
N THR A 635 25.65 -9.12 17.83
CA THR A 635 25.39 -8.57 19.17
C THR A 635 24.79 -7.17 19.08
N ARG A 636 24.35 -6.59 20.21
CA ARG A 636 23.89 -5.18 20.26
C ARG A 636 25.04 -4.16 20.12
N LEU A 637 26.28 -4.62 20.03
CA LEU A 637 27.44 -3.78 19.80
C LEU A 637 27.45 -3.31 18.34
N SER A 638 27.57 -2.01 18.11
CA SER A 638 27.77 -1.42 16.79
C SER A 638 29.26 -1.12 16.56
N LEU A 639 29.70 -1.26 15.31
CA LEU A 639 31.03 -0.88 14.84
C LEU A 639 30.89 0.21 13.77
N GLY A 640 31.50 1.36 13.99
CA GLY A 640 31.69 2.41 13.01
C GLY A 640 33.17 2.52 12.62
N ILE A 641 33.43 2.71 11.34
CA ILE A 641 34.74 3.01 10.79
C ILE A 641 34.59 4.28 9.96
N GLU A 642 35.36 5.30 10.30
CA GLU A 642 35.43 6.56 9.57
C GLU A 642 36.86 6.73 9.06
N MET A 643 37.02 7.08 7.79
CA MET A 643 38.29 7.53 7.22
C MET A 643 38.02 8.87 6.57
N TYR A 644 38.85 9.86 6.84
CA TYR A 644 38.68 11.20 6.30
C TYR A 644 40.02 11.82 5.89
N ASN A 645 39.92 12.70 4.91
CA ASN A 645 40.92 13.70 4.63
C ASN A 645 40.22 15.06 4.56
N TRP A 646 40.75 16.06 5.25
CA TRP A 646 40.19 17.40 5.22
C TRP A 646 41.24 18.48 5.36
N GLU A 647 40.95 19.61 4.76
CA GLU A 647 41.73 20.83 4.77
C GLU A 647 40.81 21.96 5.21
N ARG A 648 41.33 22.86 6.06
CA ARG A 648 40.62 24.06 6.46
C ARG A 648 41.56 25.26 6.59
N GLU A 649 41.14 26.37 6.00
CA GLU A 649 41.75 27.68 6.17
C GLU A 649 41.14 28.35 7.41
N TYR A 650 41.98 28.78 8.35
CA TYR A 650 41.63 29.63 9.49
C TYR A 650 42.24 31.02 9.27
N ASP A 651 41.80 32.00 10.06
CA ASP A 651 42.32 33.37 9.99
C ASP A 651 43.86 33.43 10.14
N ASP A 652 44.43 32.58 11.01
CA ASP A 652 45.85 32.65 11.42
C ASP A 652 46.71 31.49 10.88
N TYR A 653 46.11 30.43 10.32
CA TYR A 653 46.82 29.23 9.80
C TYR A 653 45.94 28.36 8.91
N SER A 654 46.55 27.52 8.08
CA SER A 654 45.88 26.45 7.34
C SER A 654 46.15 25.10 8.00
N LYS A 655 45.15 24.22 8.02
CA LYS A 655 45.25 22.88 8.60
C LYS A 655 44.85 21.82 7.59
N GLU A 656 45.77 20.94 7.22
CA GLU A 656 45.49 19.70 6.51
C GLU A 656 45.53 18.52 7.49
N SER A 657 44.57 17.61 7.42
CA SER A 657 44.53 16.46 8.32
C SER A 657 43.90 15.24 7.67
N MET A 658 44.67 14.16 7.66
CA MET A 658 44.23 12.83 7.23
C MET A 658 44.14 11.92 8.45
N GLY A 659 42.99 11.29 8.63
CA GLY A 659 42.74 10.52 9.84
C GLY A 659 41.74 9.40 9.67
N GLY A 660 41.59 8.64 10.75
CA GLY A 660 40.63 7.56 10.84
C GLY A 660 40.15 7.36 12.26
N ALA A 661 38.91 6.88 12.39
CA ALA A 661 38.31 6.57 13.67
C ALA A 661 37.60 5.22 13.66
N LEU A 662 37.77 4.46 14.74
CA LEU A 662 36.96 3.30 15.08
C LEU A 662 36.00 3.68 16.21
N ARG A 663 34.72 3.36 16.05
CA ARG A 663 33.71 3.62 17.08
C ARG A 663 32.97 2.34 17.44
N PHE A 664 32.98 1.98 18.72
CA PHE A 664 32.17 0.91 19.28
C PHE A 664 31.02 1.52 20.07
N GLY A 665 29.78 1.29 19.66
CA GLY A 665 28.60 1.83 20.33
C GLY A 665 27.72 0.74 20.93
N TYR A 666 27.22 0.93 22.14
CA TYR A 666 26.33 -0.02 22.80
C TYR A 666 25.08 0.68 23.36
N PRO A 667 23.86 0.27 22.96
CA PRO A 667 22.63 0.80 23.53
C PRO A 667 22.41 0.20 24.92
N LEU A 668 22.47 1.02 25.97
CA LEU A 668 22.22 0.61 27.35
C LEU A 668 20.72 0.36 27.57
N ASN A 669 19.89 1.23 27.00
CA ASN A 669 18.44 1.04 26.86
C ASN A 669 17.97 1.68 25.53
N ASP A 670 16.66 1.91 25.37
CA ASP A 670 16.10 2.44 24.12
C ASP A 670 16.45 3.93 23.87
N ASP A 671 16.78 4.70 24.93
CA ASP A 671 17.02 6.14 24.89
C ASP A 671 18.48 6.53 25.21
N LEU A 672 19.20 5.67 25.95
CA LEU A 672 20.56 5.88 26.43
C LEU A 672 21.53 4.91 25.76
N SER A 673 22.60 5.45 25.20
CA SER A 673 23.70 4.68 24.60
C SER A 673 25.04 5.16 25.08
N THR A 674 26.02 4.27 25.05
CA THR A 674 27.43 4.59 25.31
C THR A 674 28.28 4.26 24.11
N PHE A 675 29.47 4.86 24.02
CA PHE A 675 30.43 4.52 22.98
C PHE A 675 31.87 4.62 23.46
N ILE A 676 32.76 3.93 22.74
CA ILE A 676 34.20 4.11 22.77
C ILE A 676 34.63 4.51 21.36
N LYS A 677 35.44 5.56 21.22
CA LYS A 677 36.01 6.05 19.96
C LYS A 677 37.53 5.98 20.06
N LEU A 678 38.18 5.37 19.08
CA LEU A 678 39.63 5.41 18.88
C LEU A 678 39.89 6.29 17.67
N ARG A 679 40.69 7.35 17.80
CA ARG A 679 41.01 8.28 16.72
C ARG A 679 42.51 8.32 16.49
N MET A 680 42.90 8.38 15.22
CA MET A 680 44.28 8.59 14.79
C MET A 680 44.28 9.60 13.66
N ASP A 681 44.97 10.71 13.85
CA ASP A 681 45.11 11.80 12.88
C ASP A 681 46.59 12.06 12.61
N ASN A 682 46.90 12.32 11.34
CA ASN A 682 48.11 13.02 10.92
C ASN A 682 47.70 14.40 10.42
N THR A 683 48.29 15.44 10.98
CA THR A 683 47.93 16.84 10.77
C THR A 683 49.17 17.61 10.38
N ASP A 684 49.06 18.44 9.36
CA ASP A 684 50.09 19.40 8.99
C ASP A 684 49.48 20.81 9.04
N MET A 685 50.22 21.73 9.64
CA MET A 685 49.82 23.12 9.80
C MET A 685 50.74 24.01 8.96
N SER A 686 50.15 24.83 8.09
CA SER A 686 50.85 25.74 7.17
C SER A 686 50.32 27.16 7.28
N ASP A 687 50.89 28.09 6.50
CA ASP A 687 50.47 29.50 6.42
C ASP A 687 50.48 30.24 7.77
N VAL A 688 51.40 29.85 8.65
CA VAL A 688 51.60 30.47 9.97
C VAL A 688 52.48 31.71 9.84
N SER A 689 52.03 32.85 10.37
CA SER A 689 52.82 34.09 10.40
C SER A 689 54.09 33.95 11.25
N ASP A 690 55.19 34.57 10.80
CA ASP A 690 56.44 34.69 11.59
C ASP A 690 56.23 35.43 12.92
N ASN A 691 55.17 36.26 13.01
CA ASN A 691 54.81 37.01 14.21
C ASN A 691 53.66 36.35 15.01
N ALA A 692 53.23 35.15 14.61
CA ALA A 692 52.15 34.44 15.30
C ALA A 692 52.50 34.14 16.77
N SER A 693 51.45 34.00 17.58
CA SER A 693 51.51 33.62 18.99
C SER A 693 52.28 32.31 19.19
N THR A 694 52.86 32.17 20.38
CA THR A 694 53.67 30.99 20.71
C THR A 694 52.83 29.71 20.68
N ILE A 695 51.55 29.78 21.05
CA ILE A 695 50.61 28.65 21.04
C ILE A 695 50.38 28.13 19.60
N ILE A 696 50.26 29.03 18.62
CA ILE A 696 50.11 28.67 17.21
C ILE A 696 51.40 28.02 16.72
N LYS A 697 52.55 28.66 16.93
CA LYS A 697 53.85 28.12 16.50
C LYS A 697 54.16 26.75 17.12
N ASP A 698 53.90 26.58 18.41
CA ASP A 698 54.06 25.31 19.11
C ASP A 698 53.16 24.21 18.55
N SER A 699 52.00 24.57 18.00
CA SER A 699 51.07 23.64 17.37
C SER A 699 51.52 23.18 15.98
N GLN A 700 52.42 23.93 15.33
CA GLN A 700 52.98 23.59 14.02
C GLN A 700 53.85 22.33 14.07
N ASP A 701 54.52 22.08 15.19
CA ASP A 701 55.37 20.91 15.43
C ASP A 701 54.57 19.66 15.88
N ILE A 702 53.23 19.75 15.94
CA ILE A 702 52.35 18.67 16.40
C ILE A 702 51.71 17.98 15.20
N HIS A 703 52.32 16.88 14.75
CA HIS A 703 51.90 16.20 13.53
C HIS A 703 50.94 15.04 13.78
N SER A 704 51.08 14.31 14.89
CA SER A 704 50.25 13.12 15.15
C SER A 704 49.37 13.24 16.39
N THR A 705 48.07 13.00 16.23
CA THR A 705 47.12 12.85 17.35
C THR A 705 46.61 11.42 17.42
N ARG A 706 46.74 10.79 18.59
CA ARG A 706 46.14 9.47 18.87
C ARG A 706 45.36 9.55 20.15
N SER A 707 44.07 9.22 20.09
CA SER A 707 43.18 9.39 21.23
C SER A 707 42.20 8.26 21.42
N ILE A 708 41.77 8.10 22.67
CA ILE A 708 40.64 7.29 23.08
C ILE A 708 39.60 8.19 23.74
N GLY A 709 38.36 8.11 23.25
CA GLY A 709 37.23 8.81 23.81
C GLY A 709 36.12 7.85 24.23
N THR A 710 35.34 8.26 25.22
CA THR A 710 34.10 7.57 25.59
C THR A 710 33.04 8.58 25.98
N GLY A 711 31.78 8.20 25.86
CA GLY A 711 30.67 9.09 26.20
C GLY A 711 29.34 8.39 26.36
N LEU A 712 28.37 9.18 26.81
CA LEU A 712 26.96 8.82 26.91
C LEU A 712 26.13 9.73 26.01
N ILE A 713 25.12 9.15 25.36
CA ILE A 713 24.17 9.85 24.50
C ILE A 713 22.78 9.47 24.99
N TYR A 714 21.97 10.47 25.34
CA TYR A 714 20.59 10.31 25.76
C TYR A 714 19.67 11.08 24.80
N ASP A 715 18.85 10.37 24.02
CA ASP A 715 17.97 10.95 23.00
C ASP A 715 16.54 10.41 23.18
N THR A 716 15.60 11.31 23.48
CA THR A 716 14.17 11.02 23.62
C THR A 716 13.32 11.89 22.69
N ARG A 717 13.92 12.45 21.63
CA ARG A 717 13.20 13.33 20.69
C ARG A 717 12.11 12.54 19.96
N ASP A 718 10.99 13.22 19.74
CA ASP A 718 9.85 12.70 18.97
C ASP A 718 10.14 12.59 17.48
N ASP A 719 10.88 13.56 16.93
CA ASP A 719 11.33 13.58 15.55
C ASP A 719 12.83 13.93 15.48
N TYR A 720 13.58 13.23 14.64
CA TYR A 720 15.03 13.45 14.52
C TYR A 720 15.38 14.79 13.83
N TYR A 721 14.57 15.23 12.87
CA TYR A 721 14.82 16.39 12.03
C TYR A 721 14.12 17.65 12.53
N ASN A 722 12.88 17.54 13.00
CA ASN A 722 12.07 18.66 13.48
C ASN A 722 11.40 18.32 14.83
N PRO A 723 12.17 18.24 15.93
CA PRO A 723 11.67 17.83 17.24
C PRO A 723 10.68 18.86 17.80
N SER A 724 9.61 18.37 18.44
CA SER A 724 8.64 19.20 19.17
C SER A 724 8.67 18.96 20.67
N HIS A 725 9.19 17.81 21.11
CA HIS A 725 9.41 17.51 22.52
C HIS A 725 10.58 16.55 22.74
N GLY A 726 11.16 16.59 23.94
CA GLY A 726 12.15 15.61 24.39
C GLY A 726 13.57 16.16 24.50
N TRP A 727 14.52 15.27 24.75
CA TRP A 727 15.91 15.60 25.08
C TRP A 727 16.87 15.06 24.03
N ASN A 728 17.98 15.76 23.81
CA ASN A 728 19.15 15.26 23.09
C ASN A 728 20.41 15.73 23.82
N ASN A 729 21.00 14.84 24.62
CA ASN A 729 22.10 15.14 25.51
C ASN A 729 23.30 14.26 25.18
N LYS A 730 24.50 14.83 25.21
CA LYS A 730 25.75 14.11 25.01
C LYS A 730 26.77 14.59 26.03
N ILE A 731 27.46 13.65 26.67
CA ILE A 731 28.67 13.93 27.45
C ILE A 731 29.77 13.00 26.99
N SER A 732 30.97 13.51 26.78
CA SER A 732 32.11 12.71 26.34
C SER A 732 33.42 13.22 26.92
N ILE A 733 34.31 12.28 27.22
CA ILE A 733 35.69 12.52 27.58
C ILE A 733 36.59 11.92 26.50
N GLU A 734 37.67 12.61 26.16
CA GLU A 734 38.70 12.19 25.22
C GLU A 734 40.08 12.37 25.84
N TYR A 735 40.92 11.36 25.70
CA TYR A 735 42.30 11.33 26.18
C TYR A 735 43.24 11.07 25.01
N ALA A 736 44.21 11.94 24.80
CA ALA A 736 45.25 11.83 23.79
C ALA A 736 46.65 11.81 24.41
N GLY A 737 47.59 11.13 23.75
CA GLY A 737 48.99 11.05 24.16
C GLY A 737 49.31 9.96 25.19
N GLY A 738 50.42 10.12 25.91
CA GLY A 738 50.89 9.18 26.93
C GLY A 738 51.13 7.77 26.38
N ILE A 739 50.40 6.77 26.90
CA ILE A 739 50.51 5.37 26.46
C ILE A 739 50.06 5.13 25.01
N LEU A 740 49.30 6.06 24.42
CA LEU A 740 48.81 5.96 23.04
C LEU A 740 49.86 6.45 22.03
N GLY A 741 50.87 7.21 22.50
CA GLY A 741 51.83 7.94 21.68
C GLY A 741 51.17 9.08 20.90
N GLY A 742 51.89 9.61 19.91
CA GLY A 742 51.52 10.85 19.20
C GLY A 742 52.15 12.08 19.86
N ASP A 743 52.15 13.19 19.14
CA ASP A 743 52.77 14.45 19.56
C ASP A 743 51.78 15.27 20.42
N SER A 744 50.48 15.14 20.13
CA SER A 744 49.40 15.72 20.91
C SER A 744 49.19 14.98 22.23
N ALA A 745 49.11 15.70 23.35
CA ALA A 745 48.66 15.15 24.62
C ALA A 745 47.65 16.08 25.31
N PHE A 746 46.43 15.59 25.52
CA PHE A 746 45.36 16.35 26.17
C PHE A 746 44.29 15.46 26.80
N VAL A 747 43.55 16.03 27.75
CA VAL A 747 42.27 15.51 28.24
C VAL A 747 41.20 16.52 27.89
N LYS A 748 40.14 16.08 27.20
CA LYS A 748 39.03 16.93 26.78
C LYS A 748 37.71 16.37 27.28
N LEU A 749 36.94 17.18 27.99
CA LEU A 749 35.59 16.90 28.45
C LEU A 749 34.63 17.84 27.72
N GLU A 750 33.58 17.29 27.12
CA GLU A 750 32.55 18.06 26.44
C GLU A 750 31.16 17.55 26.85
N GLY A 751 30.25 18.49 27.13
CA GLY A 751 28.87 18.22 27.48
C GLY A 751 27.91 19.13 26.71
N GLY A 752 26.81 18.57 26.22
CA GLY A 752 25.75 19.30 25.55
C GLY A 752 24.38 18.78 25.98
N VAL A 753 23.44 19.70 26.18
CA VAL A 753 22.05 19.43 26.54
C VAL A 753 21.14 20.21 25.59
N SER A 754 20.18 19.52 24.97
CA SER A 754 19.11 20.14 24.18
C SER A 754 17.76 19.65 24.69
N TYR A 755 16.85 20.57 24.99
CA TYR A 755 15.51 20.28 25.48
C TYR A 755 14.45 21.02 24.66
N TYR A 756 13.50 20.26 24.11
CA TYR A 756 12.36 20.76 23.37
C TYR A 756 11.08 20.58 24.18
N HIS A 757 10.25 21.61 24.24
CA HIS A 757 9.00 21.58 24.98
C HIS A 757 7.88 22.35 24.25
N PRO A 758 6.68 21.76 24.06
CA PRO A 758 5.56 22.46 23.48
C PRO A 758 4.99 23.48 24.48
N ILE A 759 5.24 24.78 24.25
CA ILE A 759 4.76 25.85 25.15
C ILE A 759 3.26 26.07 24.95
N TRP A 760 2.82 26.15 23.69
CA TRP A 760 1.41 26.37 23.38
C TRP A 760 1.05 25.91 21.96
N LYS A 761 0.09 24.99 21.84
CA LYS A 761 -0.34 24.41 20.55
C LYS A 761 0.86 23.88 19.75
N ALA A 762 1.26 24.59 18.70
CA ALA A 762 2.37 24.23 17.83
C ALA A 762 3.63 25.11 18.04
N ILE A 763 3.61 26.00 19.05
CA ILE A 763 4.77 26.79 19.46
C ILE A 763 5.63 25.94 20.38
N ILE A 764 6.91 25.82 20.04
CA ILE A 764 7.89 24.98 20.73
C ILE A 764 8.95 25.91 21.34
N GLY A 765 9.22 25.72 22.63
CA GLY A 765 10.41 26.23 23.28
C GLY A 765 11.55 25.26 23.11
N HIS A 766 12.73 25.76 22.78
CA HIS A 766 13.94 24.96 22.71
C HIS A 766 15.06 25.65 23.50
N VAL A 767 15.71 24.90 24.38
CA VAL A 767 16.89 25.35 25.12
C VAL A 767 18.04 24.42 24.80
N ARG A 768 19.16 24.96 24.33
CA ARG A 768 20.41 24.25 24.13
C ARG A 768 21.48 24.87 25.01
N ALA A 769 22.26 24.05 25.70
CA ALA A 769 23.41 24.50 26.47
C ALA A 769 24.60 23.57 26.20
N GLY A 770 25.80 24.14 26.15
CA GLY A 770 27.04 23.41 25.96
C GLY A 770 28.13 23.90 26.89
N ALA A 771 28.97 22.99 27.37
CA ALA A 771 30.14 23.30 28.18
C ALA A 771 31.30 22.37 27.82
N GLY A 772 32.52 22.87 27.93
CA GLY A 772 33.72 22.12 27.60
C GLY A 772 34.89 22.51 28.50
N TYR A 773 35.78 21.55 28.71
CA TYR A 773 37.07 21.74 29.36
C TYR A 773 38.14 20.91 28.65
N VAL A 774 39.28 21.52 28.34
CA VAL A 774 40.43 20.86 27.75
C VAL A 774 41.69 21.30 28.47
N THR A 775 42.58 20.35 28.72
CA THR A 775 43.86 20.61 29.36
C THR A 775 44.93 19.71 28.77
N GLU A 776 46.19 20.13 28.93
CA GLU A 776 47.35 19.39 28.46
C GLU A 776 47.51 18.06 29.22
N GLY A 777 47.87 17.01 28.48
CA GLY A 777 48.07 15.65 28.98
C GLY A 777 49.55 15.35 29.22
N GLY A 778 49.85 14.35 30.05
CA GLY A 778 51.25 13.98 30.32
C GLY A 778 51.95 13.37 29.10
N GLY A 779 52.97 14.07 28.56
CA GLY A 779 53.92 13.52 27.57
C GLY A 779 53.80 14.04 26.13
N GLY A 780 53.14 15.17 25.89
CA GLY A 780 53.00 15.87 24.61
C GLY A 780 52.37 17.26 24.83
N LYS A 781 52.05 18.01 23.77
CA LYS A 781 51.47 19.37 23.88
C LYS A 781 49.98 19.39 23.50
N LEU A 782 49.21 20.36 24.00
CA LEU A 782 47.83 20.63 23.58
C LEU A 782 47.83 21.50 22.31
N PRO A 783 47.46 20.97 21.13
CA PRO A 783 47.40 21.78 19.92
C PRO A 783 46.26 22.80 19.95
N ILE A 784 46.45 23.95 19.30
CA ILE A 784 45.47 25.03 19.20
C ILE A 784 44.13 24.56 18.61
N TYR A 785 44.16 23.68 17.61
CA TYR A 785 42.97 23.16 16.95
C TYR A 785 42.14 22.19 17.82
N GLU A 786 42.58 21.85 19.03
CA GLU A 786 41.79 21.13 20.03
C GLU A 786 41.21 22.03 21.13
N ARG A 787 41.62 23.30 21.19
CA ARG A 787 41.06 24.32 22.09
C ARG A 787 39.65 24.74 21.65
N PHE A 788 38.91 25.42 22.52
CA PHE A 788 37.55 25.83 22.24
C PHE A 788 37.46 27.21 21.60
N PHE A 789 36.54 27.32 20.64
CA PHE A 789 36.23 28.53 19.89
C PHE A 789 34.71 28.64 19.81
N LEU A 790 34.15 29.81 20.15
CA LEU A 790 32.71 30.06 20.07
C LEU A 790 32.39 31.10 18.99
N GLY A 791 31.11 31.16 18.61
CA GLY A 791 30.57 31.91 17.48
C GLY A 791 29.97 31.00 16.40
N GLY A 792 29.04 31.52 15.62
CA GLY A 792 28.33 30.81 14.55
C GLY A 792 27.10 30.03 15.01
N ILE A 793 26.50 29.30 14.05
CA ILE A 793 25.14 28.73 14.16
C ILE A 793 24.95 27.68 15.24
N ASP A 794 26.04 27.08 15.69
CA ASP A 794 26.07 26.01 16.68
C ASP A 794 26.38 26.48 18.11
N SER A 795 26.67 27.77 18.33
CA SER A 795 26.95 28.33 19.66
C SER A 795 26.29 29.70 19.90
N VAL A 796 26.95 30.81 19.58
CA VAL A 796 26.41 32.17 19.76
C VAL A 796 26.27 32.84 18.40
N ARG A 797 25.05 32.86 17.89
CA ARG A 797 24.72 33.35 16.54
C ARG A 797 24.94 34.84 16.42
N GLY A 798 25.34 35.33 15.25
CA GLY A 798 25.64 36.75 15.04
C GLY A 798 27.12 37.09 15.22
N TYR A 799 27.89 36.29 15.97
CA TYR A 799 29.36 36.35 15.99
C TYR A 799 29.91 35.33 14.98
N LYS A 800 30.94 35.70 14.22
CA LYS A 800 31.65 34.74 13.35
C LYS A 800 32.29 33.63 14.21
N TYR A 801 32.42 32.43 13.64
CA TYR A 801 33.10 31.33 14.33
C TYR A 801 34.51 31.75 14.73
N GLY A 802 34.95 31.37 15.93
CA GLY A 802 36.27 31.74 16.45
C GLY A 802 36.33 33.13 17.07
N ARG A 803 35.38 34.03 16.77
CA ARG A 803 35.43 35.41 17.26
C ARG A 803 35.32 35.52 18.78
N ILE A 804 34.57 34.61 19.40
CA ILE A 804 34.45 34.52 20.85
C ILE A 804 35.54 33.56 21.35
N SER A 805 36.71 34.15 21.60
CA SER A 805 37.94 33.45 21.97
C SER A 805 38.85 34.39 22.77
N PRO A 806 39.66 33.88 23.72
CA PRO A 806 40.83 34.59 24.22
C PRO A 806 41.77 34.99 23.08
N THR A 807 42.44 36.13 23.25
CA THR A 807 43.50 36.61 22.37
C THR A 807 44.84 36.64 23.11
N ASP A 808 45.95 36.50 22.37
CA ASP A 808 47.31 36.65 22.92
C ASP A 808 47.79 38.09 22.76
N PRO A 809 47.80 38.90 23.84
CA PRO A 809 48.19 40.31 23.78
C PRO A 809 49.70 40.50 23.51
N THR A 810 50.49 39.42 23.49
CA THR A 810 51.92 39.45 23.17
C THR A 810 52.21 39.25 21.69
N SER A 811 51.21 38.85 20.90
CA SER A 811 51.28 38.81 19.43
C SER A 811 51.03 40.20 18.84
N GLU A 812 51.63 40.51 17.68
CA GLU A 812 51.44 41.82 17.03
C GLU A 812 50.00 42.02 16.50
N ASP A 813 49.32 40.92 16.16
CA ASP A 813 47.99 40.91 15.54
C ASP A 813 46.84 40.53 16.51
N ASP A 814 47.14 40.39 17.81
CA ASP A 814 46.19 39.95 18.84
C ASP A 814 45.49 38.62 18.47
N ASP A 815 46.33 37.63 18.10
CA ASP A 815 45.95 36.32 17.60
C ASP A 815 44.95 35.61 18.52
N ARG A 816 43.97 34.93 17.92
CA ARG A 816 42.95 34.20 18.67
C ARG A 816 43.44 32.80 19.01
N VAL A 817 43.73 32.58 20.29
CA VAL A 817 44.36 31.33 20.74
C VAL A 817 43.38 30.26 21.22
N GLY A 818 42.07 30.53 21.26
CA GLY A 818 41.06 29.63 21.83
C GLY A 818 41.20 29.52 23.35
N GLY A 819 40.22 28.90 24.01
CA GLY A 819 40.22 28.74 25.48
C GLY A 819 40.22 27.28 25.93
N ASN A 820 40.66 27.07 27.17
CA ASN A 820 40.61 25.78 27.85
C ASN A 820 39.21 25.44 28.32
N TYR A 821 38.37 26.45 28.57
CA TYR A 821 36.97 26.27 28.94
C TYR A 821 36.06 26.95 27.91
N MET A 822 34.87 26.37 27.71
CA MET A 822 33.77 27.03 27.01
C MET A 822 32.45 26.82 27.72
N GLY A 823 31.54 27.78 27.55
CA GLY A 823 30.15 27.66 27.96
C GLY A 823 29.23 28.49 27.07
N PHE A 824 28.10 27.94 26.66
CA PHE A 824 27.06 28.68 25.93
C PHE A 824 25.66 28.18 26.22
N VAL A 825 24.67 29.04 26.00
CA VAL A 825 23.23 28.78 26.08
C VAL A 825 22.54 29.44 24.90
N GLN A 826 21.67 28.70 24.22
CA GLN A 826 20.76 29.17 23.17
C GLN A 826 19.33 28.92 23.63
N ILE A 827 18.52 29.97 23.66
CA ILE A 827 17.10 29.91 24.02
C ILE A 827 16.29 30.30 22.80
N GLU A 828 15.39 29.43 22.37
CA GLU A 828 14.64 29.58 21.12
C GLU A 828 13.14 29.42 21.34
N THR A 829 12.37 30.22 20.59
CA THR A 829 10.94 30.01 20.39
C THR A 829 10.69 29.73 18.92
N ILE A 830 10.20 28.54 18.61
CA ILE A 830 9.95 28.03 17.27
C ILE A 830 8.44 28.01 17.05
N PHE A 831 7.96 28.58 15.95
CA PHE A 831 6.53 28.65 15.62
C PHE A 831 6.28 28.36 14.14
N PRO A 832 5.19 27.65 13.80
CA PRO A 832 4.94 27.27 12.40
C PRO A 832 4.51 28.48 11.58
N LEU A 833 5.17 28.69 10.44
CA LEU A 833 4.74 29.64 9.41
C LEU A 833 3.82 28.94 8.41
N LEU A 834 4.26 27.80 7.87
CA LEU A 834 3.48 26.95 6.96
C LEU A 834 3.67 25.47 7.34
N LYS A 835 2.75 24.96 8.15
CA LYS A 835 2.82 23.59 8.70
C LYS A 835 2.91 22.51 7.61
N ASN A 836 2.16 22.68 6.52
CA ASN A 836 2.11 21.70 5.42
C ASN A 836 3.42 21.62 4.62
N MET A 837 4.26 22.66 4.69
CA MET A 837 5.54 22.74 3.98
C MET A 837 6.75 22.55 4.91
N GLY A 838 6.52 22.27 6.20
CA GLY A 838 7.60 22.15 7.19
C GLY A 838 8.37 23.45 7.41
N LEU A 839 7.73 24.61 7.22
CA LEU A 839 8.34 25.93 7.38
C LEU A 839 8.00 26.54 8.75
N ASN A 840 9.03 26.83 9.54
CA ASN A 840 8.94 27.39 10.88
C ASN A 840 9.70 28.73 10.96
N GLY A 841 9.20 29.66 11.76
CA GLY A 841 9.92 30.83 12.21
C GLY A 841 10.57 30.56 13.57
N VAL A 842 11.67 31.26 13.84
CA VAL A 842 12.42 31.15 15.10
C VAL A 842 12.73 32.54 15.61
N ILE A 843 12.63 32.73 16.92
CA ILE A 843 13.26 33.85 17.62
C ILE A 843 14.21 33.25 18.65
N PHE A 844 15.43 33.77 18.72
CA PHE A 844 16.46 33.24 19.61
C PHE A 844 17.14 34.32 20.44
N LEU A 845 17.66 33.89 21.59
CA LEU A 845 18.60 34.60 22.46
C LEU A 845 19.76 33.66 22.75
N ASP A 846 20.96 34.05 22.38
CA ASP A 846 22.17 33.28 22.61
C ASP A 846 23.13 34.02 23.54
N MET A 847 23.84 33.27 24.36
CA MET A 847 24.91 33.78 25.22
C MET A 847 26.02 32.76 25.36
N GLY A 848 27.27 33.20 25.45
CA GLY A 848 28.38 32.28 25.67
C GLY A 848 29.72 32.98 25.83
N ASN A 849 30.69 32.21 26.33
CA ASN A 849 32.05 32.66 26.52
C ASN A 849 33.07 31.51 26.46
N CYS A 850 34.31 31.85 26.17
CA CYS A 850 35.45 30.95 26.11
C CYS A 850 36.63 31.61 26.86
N TRP A 851 37.32 30.88 27.74
CA TRP A 851 38.39 31.43 28.58
C TRP A 851 39.51 30.41 28.86
N ASP A 852 40.67 30.90 29.31
CA ASP A 852 41.87 30.10 29.55
C ASP A 852 42.13 29.81 31.05
N ASP A 853 42.99 28.83 31.34
CA ASP A 853 43.43 28.50 32.69
C ASP A 853 44.16 29.70 33.35
N GLY A 854 43.76 30.06 34.57
CA GLY A 854 44.38 31.15 35.34
C GLY A 854 43.70 32.53 35.17
N ASN A 855 42.73 32.65 34.26
CA ASN A 855 41.83 33.81 34.20
C ASN A 855 40.51 33.49 34.90
N ASP A 856 40.07 34.34 35.84
CA ASP A 856 38.75 34.21 36.46
C ASP A 856 37.66 34.43 35.40
N TYR A 857 36.55 33.68 35.51
CA TYR A 857 35.37 33.91 34.69
C TYR A 857 34.79 35.30 34.99
N ASP A 858 35.06 36.28 34.13
CA ASP A 858 34.47 37.62 34.23
C ASP A 858 33.14 37.67 33.46
N ASN A 859 32.03 37.81 34.19
CA ASN A 859 30.67 37.99 33.64
C ASN A 859 30.59 39.14 32.62
N GLN A 860 31.49 40.13 32.67
CA GLN A 860 31.50 41.25 31.72
C GLN A 860 31.96 40.85 30.30
N THR A 861 32.63 39.70 30.15
CA THR A 861 33.14 39.19 28.86
C THR A 861 32.17 38.24 28.15
N THR A 862 31.03 37.89 28.76
CA THR A 862 30.02 37.03 28.14
C THR A 862 29.39 37.71 26.93
N ARG A 863 29.53 37.10 25.75
CA ARG A 863 28.93 37.58 24.51
C ARG A 863 27.48 37.17 24.44
N MET A 864 26.66 38.08 23.95
CA MET A 864 25.21 37.88 23.83
C MET A 864 24.71 38.37 22.48
N SER A 865 23.71 37.68 21.95
CA SER A 865 23.02 38.07 20.73
C SER A 865 21.55 37.66 20.75
N VAL A 866 20.74 38.35 19.95
CA VAL A 866 19.30 38.06 19.78
C VAL A 866 18.97 38.14 18.30
N GLY A 867 18.02 37.34 17.82
CA GLY A 867 17.72 37.36 16.39
C GLY A 867 16.47 36.59 15.95
N PRO A 868 15.91 36.94 14.78
CA PRO A 868 14.95 36.11 14.09
C PRO A 868 15.63 35.06 13.20
N GLY A 869 14.88 34.02 12.84
CA GLY A 869 15.31 33.00 11.88
C GLY A 869 14.14 32.28 11.22
N ILE A 870 14.47 31.52 10.17
CA ILE A 870 13.57 30.66 9.40
C ILE A 870 14.18 29.27 9.32
N ARG A 871 13.36 28.25 9.59
CA ARG A 871 13.72 26.83 9.43
C ARG A 871 12.78 26.17 8.44
N TRP A 872 13.32 25.47 7.44
CA TRP A 872 12.53 24.81 6.41
C TRP A 872 12.96 23.36 6.20
N LEU A 873 12.08 22.42 6.51
CA LEU A 873 12.29 21.01 6.20
C LEU A 873 11.97 20.79 4.71
N SER A 874 12.94 21.10 3.84
CA SER A 874 12.78 20.96 2.39
C SER A 874 12.87 19.49 1.94
N PRO A 875 12.43 19.16 0.71
CA PRO A 875 12.65 17.83 0.13
C PRO A 875 14.12 17.39 0.10
N MET A 876 15.06 18.35 0.10
CA MET A 876 16.50 18.10 0.09
C MET A 876 17.11 18.03 1.50
N GLY A 877 16.32 18.28 2.55
CA GLY A 877 16.73 18.25 3.95
C GLY A 877 16.47 19.56 4.71
N PRO A 878 16.80 19.60 6.01
CA PRO A 878 16.63 20.78 6.87
C PRO A 878 17.46 21.99 6.43
N LEU A 879 16.85 23.18 6.39
CA LEU A 879 17.48 24.47 6.09
C LEU A 879 17.27 25.45 7.25
N ARG A 880 18.32 26.09 7.75
CA ARG A 880 18.26 27.14 8.79
C ARG A 880 18.82 28.44 8.22
N ILE A 881 18.13 29.55 8.44
CA ILE A 881 18.58 30.91 8.13
C ILE A 881 18.31 31.77 9.36
N GLU A 882 19.34 32.34 9.96
CA GLU A 882 19.25 32.98 11.27
C GLU A 882 20.04 34.30 11.23
N TRP A 883 19.44 35.39 11.70
CA TRP A 883 20.06 36.72 11.69
C TRP A 883 20.29 37.19 13.12
N GLY A 884 21.54 37.13 13.58
CA GLY A 884 21.91 37.52 14.94
C GLY A 884 22.32 38.99 15.04
N PHE A 885 21.78 39.71 16.03
CA PHE A 885 22.19 41.05 16.44
C PHE A 885 23.01 40.95 17.73
N ASN A 886 24.23 41.46 17.71
CA ASN A 886 25.18 41.35 18.82
C ASN A 886 24.92 42.45 19.85
N ILE A 887 24.59 42.05 21.08
CA ILE A 887 24.18 42.96 22.17
C ILE A 887 25.42 43.42 22.97
N ASN A 888 26.28 42.49 23.37
CA ASN A 888 27.48 42.76 24.15
C ASN A 888 28.73 42.57 23.30
N LYS A 889 29.03 43.55 22.44
CA LYS A 889 30.12 43.51 21.45
C LYS A 889 31.39 44.19 21.95
N GLU A 890 32.55 43.67 21.55
CA GLU A 890 33.85 44.33 21.73
C GLU A 890 34.29 45.09 20.47
N GLU A 891 35.43 45.80 20.56
CA GLU A 891 36.00 46.51 19.42
C GLU A 891 36.37 45.52 18.30
N GLY A 892 35.94 45.82 17.07
CA GLY A 892 36.11 44.95 15.91
C GLY A 892 35.05 43.85 15.74
N ASP A 893 34.09 43.69 16.67
CA ASP A 893 32.96 42.79 16.47
C ASP A 893 31.90 43.38 15.52
N ASP A 894 31.37 42.54 14.65
CA ASP A 894 30.25 42.89 13.76
C ASP A 894 28.99 43.26 14.57
N THR A 895 28.19 44.19 14.09
CA THR A 895 26.94 44.60 14.79
C THR A 895 25.82 43.55 14.61
N SER A 896 25.81 42.86 13.47
CA SER A 896 24.91 41.75 13.20
C SER A 896 25.50 40.86 12.13
N ASN A 897 25.16 39.57 12.14
CA ASN A 897 25.60 38.63 11.10
C ASN A 897 24.47 37.69 10.69
N TRP A 898 24.46 37.31 9.41
CA TRP A 898 23.54 36.31 8.86
C TRP A 898 24.22 34.95 8.86
N GLU A 899 23.49 33.94 9.28
CA GLU A 899 23.97 32.58 9.33
C GLU A 899 23.01 31.66 8.60
N PHE A 900 23.56 30.69 7.87
CA PHE A 900 22.78 29.73 7.12
C PHE A 900 23.40 28.35 7.27
N ARG A 901 22.54 27.33 7.30
CA ARG A 901 22.95 25.92 7.26
C ARG A 901 21.96 25.11 6.44
N MET A 902 22.47 24.18 5.63
CA MET A 902 21.70 23.13 4.99
C MET A 902 22.18 21.76 5.45
N GLY A 903 21.23 20.87 5.79
CA GLY A 903 21.49 19.52 6.30
C GLY A 903 21.61 19.45 7.83
N GLY A 904 21.73 18.23 8.35
CA GLY A 904 21.73 17.96 9.80
C GLY A 904 20.31 17.81 10.38
N SER A 905 20.17 17.97 11.69
CA SER A 905 18.88 18.17 12.38
C SER A 905 18.73 19.64 12.78
N PHE A 906 17.51 20.12 13.00
CA PHE A 906 17.27 21.51 13.41
C PHE A 906 17.78 21.88 14.79
#